data_AF-A0A9J5WHF1-F1
#
_entry.id   AF-A0A9J5WHF1-F1
#
_cell.length_a   1.000
_cell.length_b   1.000
_cell.length_c   1.000
_cell.angle_alpha   90.00
_cell.angle_beta   90.00
_cell.angle_gamma   90.00
#
_symmetry.space_group_name_H-M   'P 1'
#
loop_
_entity.id
_entity.type
_entity.pdbx_description
1 polymer ?
#
loop_
_entity_poly.entity_id
_entity_poly.type
_entity_poly.pdbx_seq_one_letter_code
_entity_poly.pdbx_strand_id
1 'polypeptide(L)'
;MSLLSDLINLNLSDDTQKIIAEYIWIGGSGMDMRSKARTLPGPVTSPAELPKWNYDGSSTGQAPGEDSEVIIYPQAIFKDPFRRGNNILVMCDAYTPAGEPIPTNKRHAAAKVFSHPDVAAEETWYGIEQEYTLLQKEVNWPLGWPIGGFPGPQGPYYCGTGADKAFGRDIVDAHYKACIYAGINISGINGEVMPGQWEFQVGPSVGISAGDEVWVARYILERIAEIAGVVVSFDPKPIPGDWNGAGAHTNYSTKSMREDGGYAIILKAIEKLGLKHKEHIAAYGEGNERRLTGKHETANINTFKWGVANRGASVRVGRDTEKAGKGYFEDRRPASNMDPYVVTSMIAETTIIGQCRFSSELGSGGYFSDSFRWIFLFGPAAVILGVNVSPALAEEVSTPATTGSDGVDVEISGLRKIEDGSVGKLEEAEKLFLSALQEAKEGFGDRDPHVASAYNNLAELYRVKKAFDKAEPMYLEAIVILEESFGQEDVRVAAALHNLGQFYLMQRKLEQARGVYEIKRRVLGEAHPDYADTMYHLGTVLSLQGKYKDSEALICDSIRILEDGGQGESMICTKRMRQLAQIYITTDRIEEAESVLRKILHIMELAKKCLAEVIPPVCIIRFWSSEIFIVFPDLVALYPYSFFSYVVTHILQGWNSLETVIAAERLALTLQSLGNLKEAQELLKRCLDARRALLPENHIQIAANLLHLARVKMLDSSKLNKSNVAELDMAKDLLSKSISVARGNLVRSVREKGNKQSYGESMTTLQSLDALSLLEMKRLELEDSKKQDPYNSEAESALRGCISVYKEFVNEKSLSDAPGVKSEYLLCLKHLVDLLSDNRTMSKDRSSNAALQELKDEIKRVEVELWKKGGRRS
;
A
#
# COMPACT_ATOMS: atom_id res chain seq x y z
N MET A 1 -13.18 -50.64 -35.59
CA MET A 1 -13.44 -49.21 -35.29
C MET A 1 -14.34 -48.51 -36.32
N SER A 2 -14.43 -48.96 -37.59
CA SER A 2 -15.26 -48.27 -38.61
C SER A 2 -16.71 -48.09 -38.19
N LEU A 3 -17.37 -49.12 -37.63
CA LEU A 3 -18.79 -49.04 -37.25
C LEU A 3 -19.14 -47.88 -36.30
N LEU A 4 -18.26 -47.51 -35.37
CA LEU A 4 -18.56 -46.41 -34.43
C LEU A 4 -18.32 -45.04 -35.08
N SER A 5 -17.21 -44.88 -35.83
CA SER A 5 -16.95 -43.64 -36.57
C SER A 5 -17.99 -43.40 -37.66
N ASP A 6 -18.50 -44.46 -38.29
CA ASP A 6 -19.55 -44.38 -39.31
C ASP A 6 -20.86 -43.83 -38.71
N LEU A 7 -21.21 -44.26 -37.49
CA LEU A 7 -22.38 -43.75 -36.76
C LEU A 7 -22.20 -42.31 -36.29
N ILE A 8 -21.02 -41.94 -35.77
CA ILE A 8 -20.73 -40.57 -35.33
C ILE A 8 -20.83 -39.58 -36.49
N ASN A 9 -20.41 -39.98 -37.69
CA ASN A 9 -20.40 -39.14 -38.89
C ASN A 9 -21.64 -39.31 -39.78
N LEU A 10 -22.71 -39.92 -39.28
CA LEU A 10 -23.94 -40.11 -40.05
C LEU A 10 -24.52 -38.75 -40.48
N ASN A 11 -24.77 -38.58 -41.78
CA ASN A 11 -25.35 -37.35 -42.30
C ASN A 11 -26.87 -37.33 -42.06
N LEU A 12 -27.28 -36.69 -40.97
CA LEU A 12 -28.70 -36.59 -40.60
C LEU A 12 -29.57 -35.86 -41.64
N SER A 13 -28.96 -35.04 -42.50
CA SER A 13 -29.69 -34.24 -43.50
C SER A 13 -30.38 -35.10 -44.56
N ASP A 14 -29.92 -36.33 -44.76
CA ASP A 14 -30.48 -37.27 -45.74
C ASP A 14 -31.79 -37.90 -45.23
N ASP A 15 -31.97 -37.97 -43.91
CA ASP A 15 -33.07 -38.66 -43.25
C ASP A 15 -34.08 -37.71 -42.56
N THR A 16 -33.64 -36.54 -42.10
CA THR A 16 -34.48 -35.63 -41.31
C THR A 16 -34.06 -34.16 -41.40
N GLN A 17 -35.01 -33.26 -41.13
CA GLN A 17 -34.73 -31.82 -40.97
C GLN A 17 -34.27 -31.45 -39.55
N LYS A 18 -34.37 -32.39 -38.60
CA LYS A 18 -33.96 -32.15 -37.22
C LYS A 18 -32.46 -31.86 -37.15
N ILE A 19 -32.09 -30.96 -36.25
CA ILE A 19 -30.70 -30.65 -35.97
C ILE A 19 -30.39 -30.86 -34.49
N ILE A 20 -29.11 -30.97 -34.17
CA ILE A 20 -28.60 -31.03 -32.80
C ILE A 20 -27.96 -29.68 -32.48
N ALA A 21 -28.39 -29.09 -31.36
CA ALA A 21 -27.82 -27.86 -30.81
C ALA A 21 -27.12 -28.17 -29.49
N GLU A 22 -25.81 -27.97 -29.43
CA GLU A 22 -24.97 -28.13 -28.25
C GLU A 22 -24.89 -26.78 -27.50
N TYR A 23 -25.52 -26.70 -26.34
CA TYR A 23 -25.53 -25.50 -25.51
C TYR A 23 -24.30 -25.52 -24.62
N ILE A 24 -23.46 -24.49 -24.72
CA ILE A 24 -22.19 -24.34 -24.01
C ILE A 24 -22.30 -23.18 -23.03
N TRP A 25 -21.83 -23.37 -21.79
CA TRP A 25 -21.78 -22.32 -20.78
C TRP A 25 -20.54 -22.45 -19.88
N ILE A 26 -20.26 -21.39 -19.13
CA ILE A 26 -19.16 -21.34 -18.15
C ILE A 26 -19.69 -21.81 -16.78
N GLY A 27 -19.00 -22.74 -16.15
CA GLY A 27 -19.33 -23.34 -14.87
C GLY A 27 -18.98 -22.46 -13.66
N GLY A 28 -19.11 -23.03 -12.46
CA GLY A 28 -18.96 -22.31 -11.19
C GLY A 28 -17.53 -21.88 -10.88
N SER A 29 -16.50 -22.52 -11.46
CA SER A 29 -15.12 -22.06 -11.27
C SER A 29 -14.79 -20.80 -12.08
N GLY A 30 -15.63 -20.45 -13.07
CA GLY A 30 -15.33 -19.38 -14.03
C GLY A 30 -14.35 -19.78 -15.14
N MET A 31 -13.78 -20.98 -15.09
CA MET A 31 -12.86 -21.52 -16.11
C MET A 31 -13.35 -22.83 -16.74
N ASP A 32 -14.11 -23.63 -16.00
CA ASP A 32 -14.64 -24.90 -16.49
C ASP A 32 -15.77 -24.68 -17.49
N MET A 33 -15.64 -25.22 -18.70
CA MET A 33 -16.72 -25.20 -19.68
C MET A 33 -17.61 -26.43 -19.54
N ARG A 34 -18.91 -26.23 -19.71
CA ARG A 34 -19.92 -27.28 -19.65
C ARG A 34 -20.77 -27.22 -20.89
N SER A 35 -21.27 -28.37 -21.33
CA SER A 35 -22.20 -28.43 -22.44
C SER A 35 -23.22 -29.55 -22.33
N LYS A 36 -24.35 -29.37 -23.03
CA LYS A 36 -25.29 -30.45 -23.31
C LYS A 36 -26.08 -30.17 -24.59
N ALA A 37 -26.51 -31.24 -25.25
CA ALA A 37 -27.18 -31.17 -26.53
C ALA A 37 -28.70 -31.36 -26.45
N ARG A 38 -29.45 -30.65 -27.29
CA ARG A 38 -30.88 -30.91 -27.58
C ARG A 38 -31.14 -31.05 -29.07
N THR A 39 -32.20 -31.76 -29.40
CA THR A 39 -32.73 -31.80 -30.76
C THR A 39 -33.68 -30.63 -31.00
N LEU A 40 -33.51 -29.96 -32.14
CA LEU A 40 -34.41 -28.92 -32.65
C LEU A 40 -35.12 -29.43 -33.90
N PRO A 41 -36.34 -28.94 -34.21
CA PRO A 41 -37.15 -29.44 -35.32
C PRO A 41 -36.58 -29.08 -36.70
N GLY A 42 -35.72 -28.05 -36.78
CA GLY A 42 -35.16 -27.53 -38.02
C GLY A 42 -33.94 -26.65 -37.79
N PRO A 43 -33.21 -26.27 -38.85
CA PRO A 43 -32.10 -25.33 -38.79
C PRO A 43 -32.52 -23.96 -38.23
N VAL A 44 -31.61 -23.30 -37.51
CA VAL A 44 -31.81 -21.99 -36.90
C VAL A 44 -30.66 -21.06 -37.32
N THR A 45 -30.97 -19.80 -37.64
CA THR A 45 -29.98 -18.82 -38.12
C THR A 45 -29.70 -17.70 -37.13
N SER A 46 -30.54 -17.49 -36.12
CA SER A 46 -30.41 -16.43 -35.12
C SER A 46 -30.45 -16.98 -33.69
N PRO A 47 -29.57 -16.51 -32.77
CA PRO A 47 -29.62 -16.88 -31.36
C PRO A 47 -30.98 -16.62 -30.70
N ALA A 48 -31.72 -15.59 -31.13
CA ALA A 48 -33.01 -15.21 -30.56
C ALA A 48 -34.13 -16.23 -30.84
N GLU A 49 -33.98 -17.07 -31.87
CA GLU A 49 -34.93 -18.14 -32.21
C GLU A 49 -34.71 -19.41 -31.39
N LEU A 50 -33.57 -19.50 -30.70
CA LEU A 50 -33.24 -20.66 -29.89
C LEU A 50 -34.00 -20.61 -28.55
N PRO A 51 -34.57 -21.74 -28.12
CA PRO A 51 -35.24 -21.80 -26.83
C PRO A 51 -34.23 -21.60 -25.70
N LYS A 52 -34.59 -20.78 -24.71
CA LYS A 52 -33.93 -20.82 -23.40
C LYS A 52 -33.99 -22.26 -22.86
N TRP A 53 -32.99 -22.62 -22.09
CA TRP A 53 -32.94 -23.92 -21.45
C TRP A 53 -32.47 -23.77 -20.01
N ASN A 54 -32.35 -24.86 -19.27
CA ASN A 54 -31.96 -24.88 -17.88
C ASN A 54 -30.92 -25.97 -17.67
N TYR A 55 -30.16 -25.93 -16.59
CA TYR A 55 -29.34 -27.04 -16.11
C TYR A 55 -29.35 -27.10 -14.58
N ASP A 56 -28.82 -28.19 -14.03
CA ASP A 56 -28.65 -28.37 -12.59
C ASP A 56 -27.39 -27.65 -12.10
N GLY A 57 -27.57 -26.46 -11.54
CA GLY A 57 -26.52 -25.60 -10.99
C GLY A 57 -25.88 -26.15 -9.72
N SER A 58 -26.52 -27.07 -9.00
CA SER A 58 -25.90 -27.72 -7.83
C SER A 58 -24.70 -28.58 -8.24
N SER A 59 -24.80 -29.24 -9.40
CA SER A 59 -23.74 -30.07 -9.99
C SER A 59 -22.61 -29.26 -10.64
N THR A 60 -22.72 -27.94 -10.67
CA THR A 60 -21.69 -27.04 -11.21
C THR A 60 -21.23 -25.98 -10.21
N GLY A 61 -21.71 -26.02 -8.96
CA GLY A 61 -21.36 -25.05 -7.92
C GLY A 61 -21.95 -23.65 -8.14
N GLN A 62 -23.10 -23.57 -8.83
CA GLN A 62 -23.75 -22.31 -9.22
C GLN A 62 -25.11 -22.08 -8.54
N ALA A 63 -25.66 -23.09 -7.86
CA ALA A 63 -26.92 -23.03 -7.13
C ALA A 63 -26.95 -24.06 -5.98
N PRO A 64 -27.74 -23.85 -4.90
CA PRO A 64 -27.92 -24.84 -3.84
C PRO A 64 -28.74 -26.06 -4.33
N GLY A 65 -28.75 -27.16 -3.58
CA GLY A 65 -29.45 -28.38 -3.96
C GLY A 65 -30.98 -28.24 -3.93
N GLU A 66 -31.52 -27.47 -2.99
CA GLU A 66 -32.95 -27.23 -2.82
C GLU A 66 -33.56 -26.24 -3.84
N ASP A 67 -32.72 -25.43 -4.49
CA ASP A 67 -33.11 -24.51 -5.56
C ASP A 67 -32.00 -24.50 -6.64
N SER A 68 -31.90 -25.61 -7.36
CA SER A 68 -30.72 -25.91 -8.18
C SER A 68 -30.81 -25.44 -9.62
N GLU A 69 -31.97 -24.95 -10.07
CA GLU A 69 -32.19 -24.68 -11.50
C GLU A 69 -31.51 -23.38 -11.93
N VAL A 70 -30.67 -23.45 -12.96
CA VAL A 70 -30.04 -22.28 -13.60
C VAL A 70 -30.45 -22.22 -15.05
N ILE A 71 -30.85 -21.05 -15.53
CA ILE A 71 -31.38 -20.83 -16.88
C ILE A 71 -30.27 -20.34 -17.82
N ILE A 72 -30.15 -20.97 -18.99
CA ILE A 72 -29.20 -20.60 -20.04
C ILE A 72 -29.87 -19.89 -21.21
N TYR A 73 -29.28 -18.76 -21.60
CA TYR A 73 -29.79 -17.84 -22.60
C TYR A 73 -28.86 -17.89 -23.81
N PRO A 74 -29.31 -18.34 -25.00
CA PRO A 74 -28.51 -18.38 -26.22
C PRO A 74 -27.99 -16.99 -26.62
N GLN A 75 -26.70 -16.88 -26.92
CA GLN A 75 -26.05 -15.61 -27.26
C GLN A 75 -25.38 -15.62 -28.63
N ALA A 76 -24.68 -16.69 -28.97
CA ALA A 76 -24.00 -16.83 -30.26
C ALA A 76 -24.16 -18.26 -30.81
N ILE A 77 -24.23 -18.38 -32.14
CA ILE A 77 -24.36 -19.64 -32.86
C ILE A 77 -23.12 -19.86 -33.71
N PHE A 78 -22.57 -21.07 -33.66
CA PHE A 78 -21.48 -21.54 -34.52
C PHE A 78 -21.85 -22.88 -35.13
N LYS A 79 -21.24 -23.24 -36.27
CA LYS A 79 -21.42 -24.59 -36.82
C LYS A 79 -20.69 -25.60 -35.95
N ASP A 80 -21.29 -26.77 -35.72
CA ASP A 80 -20.66 -27.84 -34.94
C ASP A 80 -19.65 -28.62 -35.81
N PRO A 81 -18.32 -28.49 -35.59
CA PRO A 81 -17.31 -29.18 -36.41
C PRO A 81 -17.23 -30.69 -36.13
N PHE A 82 -17.81 -31.15 -35.02
CA PHE A 82 -17.80 -32.55 -34.60
C PHE A 82 -18.95 -33.31 -35.25
N ARG A 83 -20.17 -32.75 -35.19
CA ARG A 83 -21.37 -33.37 -35.77
C ARG A 83 -21.63 -32.98 -37.21
N ARG A 84 -21.05 -31.86 -37.67
CA ARG A 84 -21.15 -31.33 -39.04
C ARG A 84 -22.61 -31.13 -39.49
N GLY A 85 -22.83 -30.99 -40.79
CA GLY A 85 -24.15 -30.76 -41.37
C GLY A 85 -24.77 -29.45 -40.87
N ASN A 86 -26.05 -29.50 -40.52
CA ASN A 86 -26.80 -28.36 -39.99
C ASN A 86 -26.76 -28.24 -38.45
N ASN A 87 -25.91 -29.03 -37.78
CA ASN A 87 -25.79 -29.01 -36.33
C ASN A 87 -24.99 -27.78 -35.86
N ILE A 88 -25.28 -27.31 -34.64
CA ILE A 88 -24.76 -26.04 -34.14
C ILE A 88 -24.22 -26.14 -32.71
N LEU A 89 -23.20 -25.31 -32.43
CA LEU A 89 -22.78 -24.95 -31.08
C LEU A 89 -23.45 -23.63 -30.69
N VAL A 90 -23.84 -23.51 -29.43
CA VAL A 90 -24.59 -22.36 -28.90
C VAL A 90 -23.90 -21.86 -27.63
N MET A 91 -23.20 -20.73 -27.70
CA MET A 91 -22.64 -20.08 -26.51
C MET A 91 -23.77 -19.40 -25.73
N CYS A 92 -23.81 -19.63 -24.42
CA CYS A 92 -24.90 -19.18 -23.56
C CYS A 92 -24.43 -18.33 -22.38
N ASP A 93 -25.27 -17.36 -22.00
CA ASP A 93 -25.26 -16.75 -20.66
C ASP A 93 -25.96 -17.66 -19.65
N ALA A 94 -25.69 -17.48 -18.36
CA ALA A 94 -26.38 -18.14 -17.26
C ALA A 94 -27.07 -17.13 -16.32
N TYR A 95 -28.30 -17.46 -15.91
CA TYR A 95 -29.19 -16.64 -15.09
C TYR A 95 -29.92 -17.50 -14.05
N THR A 96 -30.28 -16.89 -12.93
CA THR A 96 -31.26 -17.47 -12.00
C THR A 96 -32.64 -17.58 -12.66
N PRO A 97 -33.57 -18.39 -12.12
CA PRO A 97 -34.96 -18.44 -12.60
C PRO A 97 -35.68 -17.08 -12.51
N ALA A 98 -35.25 -16.20 -11.61
CA ALA A 98 -35.75 -14.83 -11.49
C ALA A 98 -35.28 -13.89 -12.62
N GLY A 99 -34.35 -14.34 -13.47
CA GLY A 99 -33.79 -13.56 -14.57
C GLY A 99 -32.56 -12.72 -14.21
N GLU A 100 -31.98 -12.92 -13.02
CA GLU A 100 -30.76 -12.23 -12.59
C GLU A 100 -29.50 -12.97 -13.06
N PRO A 101 -28.47 -12.27 -13.57
CA PRO A 101 -27.22 -12.91 -13.98
C PRO A 101 -26.52 -13.53 -12.77
N ILE A 102 -26.09 -14.79 -12.88
CA ILE A 102 -25.35 -15.45 -11.79
C ILE A 102 -23.93 -14.87 -11.64
N PRO A 103 -23.24 -15.03 -10.50
CA PRO A 103 -21.95 -14.39 -10.25
C PRO A 103 -20.85 -14.67 -11.28
N THR A 104 -20.84 -15.86 -11.91
CA THR A 104 -19.88 -16.24 -12.95
C THR A 104 -20.30 -15.80 -14.36
N ASN A 105 -21.48 -15.19 -14.53
CA ASN A 105 -21.88 -14.59 -15.81
C ASN A 105 -21.19 -13.22 -15.99
N LYS A 106 -19.92 -13.25 -16.39
CA LYS A 106 -19.13 -12.04 -16.69
C LYS A 106 -19.48 -11.41 -18.04
N ARG A 107 -20.05 -12.19 -18.95
CA ARG A 107 -20.52 -11.73 -20.26
C ARG A 107 -21.61 -10.65 -20.13
N HIS A 108 -22.54 -10.81 -19.20
CA HIS A 108 -23.59 -9.81 -18.96
C HIS A 108 -23.03 -8.42 -18.62
N ALA A 109 -22.01 -8.35 -17.76
CA ALA A 109 -21.35 -7.10 -17.40
C ALA A 109 -20.57 -6.51 -18.61
N ALA A 110 -19.83 -7.35 -19.33
CA ALA A 110 -19.11 -6.94 -20.54
C ALA A 110 -20.07 -6.40 -21.62
N ALA A 111 -21.22 -7.03 -21.80
CA ALA A 111 -22.23 -6.58 -22.77
C ALA A 111 -22.75 -5.17 -22.45
N LYS A 112 -22.89 -4.80 -21.17
CA LYS A 112 -23.25 -3.43 -20.76
C LYS A 112 -22.18 -2.42 -21.17
N VAL A 113 -20.90 -2.75 -20.96
CA VAL A 113 -19.78 -1.87 -21.36
C VAL A 113 -19.76 -1.67 -22.88
N PHE A 114 -19.87 -2.75 -23.65
CA PHE A 114 -19.85 -2.66 -25.12
C PHE A 114 -21.11 -2.01 -25.71
N SER A 115 -22.22 -2.03 -24.98
CA SER A 115 -23.45 -1.31 -25.36
C SER A 115 -23.41 0.17 -25.00
N HIS A 116 -22.41 0.63 -24.22
CA HIS A 116 -22.27 2.04 -23.88
C HIS A 116 -22.05 2.86 -25.17
N PRO A 117 -22.80 3.96 -25.41
CA PRO A 117 -22.75 4.68 -26.69
C PRO A 117 -21.33 5.10 -27.11
N ASP A 118 -20.53 5.59 -26.17
CA ASP A 118 -19.14 6.02 -26.42
C ASP A 118 -18.23 4.84 -26.81
N VAL A 119 -18.47 3.64 -26.26
CA VAL A 119 -17.70 2.43 -26.60
C VAL A 119 -18.13 1.87 -27.94
N ALA A 120 -19.44 1.80 -28.17
CA ALA A 120 -20.02 1.33 -29.43
C ALA A 120 -19.58 2.20 -30.62
N ALA A 121 -19.50 3.53 -30.42
CA ALA A 121 -19.06 4.47 -31.44
C ALA A 121 -17.59 4.29 -31.86
N GLU A 122 -16.75 3.84 -30.93
CA GLU A 122 -15.32 3.62 -31.14
C GLU A 122 -15.00 2.25 -31.76
N GLU A 123 -15.98 1.37 -31.97
CA GLU A 123 -15.83 0.08 -32.67
C GLU A 123 -14.55 -0.69 -32.26
N THR A 124 -14.49 -1.06 -30.98
CA THR A 124 -13.33 -1.71 -30.37
C THR A 124 -13.03 -3.07 -31.01
N TRP A 125 -11.81 -3.25 -31.50
CA TRP A 125 -11.32 -4.52 -32.07
C TRP A 125 -10.33 -5.18 -31.12
N TYR A 126 -10.45 -6.49 -30.99
CA TYR A 126 -9.58 -7.34 -30.18
C TYR A 126 -8.98 -8.47 -31.02
N GLY A 127 -7.68 -8.74 -30.86
CA GLY A 127 -7.03 -9.95 -31.33
C GLY A 127 -6.35 -10.65 -30.15
N ILE A 128 -6.82 -11.83 -29.76
CA ILE A 128 -6.35 -12.52 -28.55
C ILE A 128 -5.49 -13.72 -28.94
N GLU A 129 -4.27 -13.75 -28.42
CA GLU A 129 -3.23 -14.78 -28.61
C GLU A 129 -3.32 -15.79 -27.47
N GLN A 130 -4.13 -16.85 -27.62
CA GLN A 130 -4.34 -17.85 -26.59
C GLN A 130 -3.22 -18.89 -26.61
N GLU A 131 -2.33 -18.83 -25.63
CA GLU A 131 -1.35 -19.88 -25.37
C GLU A 131 -1.95 -20.97 -24.47
N TYR A 132 -1.52 -22.22 -24.66
CA TYR A 132 -1.93 -23.37 -23.86
C TYR A 132 -0.87 -24.48 -23.90
N THR A 133 -0.92 -25.39 -22.92
CA THR A 133 0.00 -26.54 -22.86
C THR A 133 -0.78 -27.85 -22.92
N LEU A 134 -0.31 -28.78 -23.75
CA LEU A 134 -0.87 -30.12 -23.84
C LEU A 134 -0.20 -31.04 -22.81
N LEU A 135 -1.00 -31.79 -22.06
CA LEU A 135 -0.56 -32.68 -21.00
C LEU A 135 -1.01 -34.13 -21.24
N GLN A 136 -0.16 -35.07 -20.87
CA GLN A 136 -0.45 -36.51 -20.82
C GLN A 136 -1.45 -36.76 -19.71
N LYS A 137 -2.59 -37.38 -20.06
CA LYS A 137 -3.75 -37.53 -19.17
C LYS A 137 -3.44 -38.27 -17.87
N GLU A 138 -2.66 -39.35 -17.94
CA GLU A 138 -2.46 -40.27 -16.81
C GLU A 138 -1.51 -39.72 -15.75
N VAL A 139 -0.53 -38.91 -16.17
CA VAL A 139 0.56 -38.43 -15.31
C VAL A 139 0.56 -36.91 -15.12
N ASN A 140 -0.36 -36.20 -15.78
CA ASN A 140 -0.45 -34.74 -15.79
C ASN A 140 0.91 -34.07 -16.11
N TRP A 141 1.61 -34.60 -17.11
CA TRP A 141 2.95 -34.17 -17.52
C TRP A 141 2.96 -33.70 -18.98
N PRO A 142 3.76 -32.70 -19.39
CA PRO A 142 3.62 -32.16 -20.74
C PRO A 142 3.79 -33.18 -21.87
N LEU A 143 3.01 -33.02 -22.93
CA LEU A 143 2.97 -33.94 -24.06
C LEU A 143 4.33 -33.95 -24.77
N GLY A 144 4.87 -35.15 -25.00
CA GLY A 144 6.20 -35.35 -25.61
C GLY A 144 7.37 -35.31 -24.62
N TRP A 145 7.13 -35.02 -23.34
CA TRP A 145 8.18 -35.04 -22.33
C TRP A 145 8.42 -36.46 -21.79
N PRO A 146 9.67 -36.81 -21.43
CA PRO A 146 9.94 -38.06 -20.74
C PRO A 146 9.29 -38.05 -19.35
N ILE A 147 8.61 -39.13 -18.98
CA ILE A 147 7.95 -39.26 -17.68
C ILE A 147 9.01 -39.16 -16.56
N GLY A 148 8.81 -38.23 -15.62
CA GLY A 148 9.77 -37.97 -14.54
C GLY A 148 11.06 -37.27 -14.99
N GLY A 149 11.11 -36.74 -16.21
CA GLY A 149 12.26 -36.04 -16.75
C GLY A 149 11.88 -34.82 -17.59
N PHE A 150 12.92 -34.21 -18.17
CA PHE A 150 12.81 -33.01 -18.99
C PHE A 150 13.35 -33.28 -20.41
N PRO A 151 12.79 -32.65 -21.45
CA PRO A 151 13.40 -32.63 -22.78
C PRO A 151 14.65 -31.73 -22.79
N GLY A 152 15.25 -31.56 -23.97
CA GLY A 152 16.32 -30.57 -24.15
C GLY A 152 15.87 -29.14 -23.79
N PRO A 153 16.81 -28.21 -23.53
CA PRO A 153 16.48 -26.82 -23.21
C PRO A 153 15.67 -26.11 -24.30
N GLN A 154 14.95 -25.05 -23.92
CA GLN A 154 14.18 -24.22 -24.84
C GLN A 154 15.05 -23.62 -25.96
N GLY A 155 14.46 -23.40 -27.13
CA GLY A 155 15.16 -22.89 -28.31
C GLY A 155 14.67 -23.53 -29.62
N PRO A 156 14.76 -24.86 -29.78
CA PRO A 156 14.37 -25.52 -31.05
C PRO A 156 12.86 -25.71 -31.23
N TYR A 157 12.06 -25.42 -30.20
CA TYR A 157 10.62 -25.74 -30.17
C TYR A 157 9.73 -24.66 -30.81
N TYR A 158 10.03 -23.38 -30.56
CA TYR A 158 9.27 -22.25 -31.12
C TYR A 158 9.26 -22.33 -32.65
N CYS A 159 8.06 -22.40 -33.24
CA CYS A 159 7.85 -22.63 -34.67
C CYS A 159 8.62 -23.84 -35.25
N GLY A 160 8.96 -24.82 -34.41
CA GLY A 160 9.76 -25.99 -34.77
C GLY A 160 9.01 -26.99 -35.65
N THR A 161 9.74 -27.71 -36.49
CA THR A 161 9.23 -28.83 -37.30
C THR A 161 10.10 -30.06 -37.07
N GLY A 162 9.47 -31.22 -36.92
CA GLY A 162 10.13 -32.49 -36.62
C GLY A 162 9.51 -33.17 -35.39
N ALA A 163 9.57 -34.51 -35.37
CA ALA A 163 9.01 -35.32 -34.28
C ALA A 163 9.71 -35.10 -32.94
N ASP A 164 10.93 -34.56 -32.95
CA ASP A 164 11.75 -34.21 -31.80
C ASP A 164 11.45 -32.81 -31.23
N LYS A 165 10.59 -32.02 -31.90
CA LYS A 165 10.33 -30.62 -31.57
C LYS A 165 8.85 -30.26 -31.44
N ALA A 166 8.01 -30.76 -32.34
CA ALA A 166 6.61 -30.34 -32.46
C ALA A 166 5.65 -31.41 -31.93
N PHE A 167 5.40 -31.41 -30.62
CA PHE A 167 4.55 -32.39 -29.96
C PHE A 167 3.07 -31.99 -29.98
N GLY A 168 2.20 -32.81 -30.57
CA GLY A 168 0.75 -32.58 -30.57
C GLY A 168 0.20 -31.74 -31.74
N ARG A 169 0.97 -31.57 -32.83
CA ARG A 169 0.55 -30.80 -34.02
C ARG A 169 -0.79 -31.27 -34.61
N ASP A 170 -1.11 -32.56 -34.52
CA ASP A 170 -2.38 -33.10 -35.02
C ASP A 170 -3.60 -32.48 -34.32
N ILE A 171 -3.50 -32.22 -33.00
CA ILE A 171 -4.54 -31.54 -32.23
C ILE A 171 -4.70 -30.10 -32.72
N VAL A 172 -3.58 -29.42 -32.94
CA VAL A 172 -3.52 -28.01 -33.35
C VAL A 172 -4.11 -27.81 -34.75
N ASP A 173 -3.69 -28.63 -35.72
CA ASP A 173 -4.18 -28.53 -37.11
C ASP A 173 -5.66 -28.94 -37.22
N ALA A 174 -6.11 -29.90 -36.41
CA ALA A 174 -7.51 -30.26 -36.30
C ALA A 174 -8.33 -29.11 -35.69
N HIS A 175 -7.84 -28.50 -34.60
CA HIS A 175 -8.47 -27.35 -33.95
C HIS A 175 -8.59 -26.16 -34.89
N TYR A 176 -7.52 -25.84 -35.62
CA TYR A 176 -7.53 -24.73 -36.56
C TYR A 176 -8.63 -24.92 -37.62
N LYS A 177 -8.70 -26.10 -38.25
CA LYS A 177 -9.74 -26.40 -39.25
C LYS A 177 -11.14 -26.41 -38.65
N ALA A 178 -11.29 -26.93 -37.42
CA ALA A 178 -12.57 -26.96 -36.73
C ALA A 178 -13.09 -25.54 -36.41
N CYS A 179 -12.22 -24.64 -35.98
CA CYS A 179 -12.55 -23.22 -35.75
C CYS A 179 -12.95 -22.52 -37.06
N ILE A 180 -12.19 -22.73 -38.15
CA ILE A 180 -12.55 -22.18 -39.48
C ILE A 180 -13.93 -22.70 -39.92
N TYR A 181 -14.19 -24.00 -39.76
CA TYR A 181 -15.48 -24.60 -40.11
C TYR A 181 -16.63 -24.03 -39.26
N ALA A 182 -16.39 -23.86 -37.96
CA ALA A 182 -17.36 -23.32 -37.01
C ALA A 182 -17.73 -21.86 -37.31
N GLY A 183 -16.86 -21.14 -38.02
CA GLY A 183 -17.00 -19.71 -38.32
C GLY A 183 -16.36 -18.81 -37.26
N ILE A 184 -15.47 -19.35 -36.42
CA ILE A 184 -14.66 -18.55 -35.50
C ILE A 184 -13.63 -17.78 -36.31
N ASN A 185 -13.41 -16.50 -35.98
CA ASN A 185 -12.43 -15.66 -36.67
C ASN A 185 -10.99 -15.96 -36.21
N ILE A 186 -10.56 -17.21 -36.36
CA ILE A 186 -9.20 -17.65 -36.06
C ILE A 186 -8.24 -17.12 -37.14
N SER A 187 -7.19 -16.40 -36.73
CA SER A 187 -6.27 -15.70 -37.62
C SER A 187 -4.91 -16.38 -37.77
N GLY A 188 -4.56 -17.31 -36.88
CA GLY A 188 -3.32 -18.06 -36.97
C GLY A 188 -3.09 -19.05 -35.85
N ILE A 189 -1.97 -19.78 -35.97
CA ILE A 189 -1.44 -20.72 -34.98
C ILE A 189 0.10 -20.72 -35.04
N ASN A 190 0.75 -21.10 -33.93
CA ASN A 190 2.19 -21.41 -33.90
C ASN A 190 2.53 -22.38 -32.76
N GLY A 191 3.66 -23.06 -32.91
CA GLY A 191 4.28 -23.80 -31.80
C GLY A 191 5.02 -22.83 -30.89
N GLU A 192 4.81 -22.93 -29.60
CA GLU A 192 5.37 -22.00 -28.61
C GLU A 192 6.75 -22.43 -28.10
N VAL A 193 7.35 -21.58 -27.28
CA VAL A 193 8.73 -21.75 -26.79
C VAL A 193 8.92 -23.02 -25.95
N MET A 194 7.94 -23.36 -25.11
CA MET A 194 7.99 -24.58 -24.30
C MET A 194 7.55 -25.80 -25.15
N PRO A 195 8.27 -26.94 -25.12
CA PRO A 195 7.86 -28.13 -25.85
C PRO A 195 6.50 -28.65 -25.36
N GLY A 196 5.56 -28.84 -26.28
CA GLY A 196 4.17 -29.22 -25.96
C GLY A 196 3.25 -28.03 -25.67
N GLN A 197 3.78 -26.79 -25.72
CA GLN A 197 3.01 -25.55 -25.69
C GLN A 197 2.70 -25.06 -27.10
N TRP A 198 1.52 -24.48 -27.28
CA TRP A 198 1.01 -23.99 -28.55
C TRP A 198 0.22 -22.71 -28.37
N GLU A 199 -0.01 -22.00 -29.47
CA GLU A 199 -0.83 -20.79 -29.51
C GLU A 199 -1.82 -20.84 -30.67
N PHE A 200 -3.00 -20.27 -30.46
CA PHE A 200 -3.91 -19.87 -31.53
C PHE A 200 -4.36 -18.43 -31.34
N GLN A 201 -4.58 -17.70 -32.44
CA GLN A 201 -5.03 -16.30 -32.39
C GLN A 201 -6.48 -16.17 -32.86
N VAL A 202 -7.31 -15.47 -32.10
CA VAL A 202 -8.70 -15.13 -32.48
C VAL A 202 -8.83 -13.63 -32.66
N GLY A 203 -9.30 -13.21 -33.84
CA GLY A 203 -9.57 -11.82 -34.18
C GLY A 203 -8.81 -11.33 -35.42
N PRO A 204 -9.04 -10.06 -35.84
CA PRO A 204 -9.72 -9.02 -35.07
C PRO A 204 -11.24 -9.23 -34.97
N SER A 205 -11.76 -9.26 -33.75
CA SER A 205 -13.19 -9.43 -33.43
C SER A 205 -13.71 -8.23 -32.63
N VAL A 206 -14.99 -7.88 -32.81
CA VAL A 206 -15.55 -6.61 -32.33
C VAL A 206 -16.28 -6.79 -31.01
N GLY A 207 -15.88 -6.01 -29.99
CA GLY A 207 -16.58 -5.92 -28.71
C GLY A 207 -16.86 -7.30 -28.09
N ILE A 208 -18.14 -7.59 -27.82
CA ILE A 208 -18.57 -8.81 -27.14
C ILE A 208 -18.23 -10.10 -27.90
N SER A 209 -18.12 -10.05 -29.25
CA SER A 209 -17.86 -11.25 -30.05
C SER A 209 -16.47 -11.84 -29.81
N ALA A 210 -15.50 -11.00 -29.41
CA ALA A 210 -14.16 -11.47 -29.06
C ALA A 210 -14.20 -12.47 -27.89
N GLY A 211 -15.05 -12.23 -26.89
CA GLY A 211 -15.25 -13.17 -25.78
C GLY A 211 -15.98 -14.43 -26.20
N ASP A 212 -17.05 -14.28 -26.99
CA ASP A 212 -17.85 -15.41 -27.48
C ASP A 212 -16.98 -16.38 -28.31
N GLU A 213 -16.19 -15.85 -29.23
CA GLU A 213 -15.34 -16.64 -30.13
C GLU A 213 -14.19 -17.33 -29.39
N VAL A 214 -13.54 -16.67 -28.42
CA VAL A 214 -12.44 -17.28 -27.64
C VAL A 214 -12.95 -18.41 -26.75
N TRP A 215 -14.08 -18.25 -26.07
CA TRP A 215 -14.66 -19.34 -25.27
C TRP A 215 -15.05 -20.53 -26.12
N VAL A 216 -15.66 -20.33 -27.29
CA VAL A 216 -16.00 -21.45 -28.18
C VAL A 216 -14.75 -22.06 -28.81
N ALA A 217 -13.71 -21.28 -29.09
CA ALA A 217 -12.42 -21.81 -29.55
C ALA A 217 -11.76 -22.69 -28.48
N ARG A 218 -11.80 -22.29 -27.20
CA ARG A 218 -11.35 -23.11 -26.05
C ARG A 218 -12.16 -24.41 -25.97
N TYR A 219 -13.49 -24.34 -26.11
CA TYR A 219 -14.35 -25.52 -26.11
C TYR A 219 -13.99 -26.51 -27.22
N ILE A 220 -13.80 -26.02 -28.45
CA ILE A 220 -13.40 -26.88 -29.58
C ILE A 220 -12.03 -27.51 -29.31
N LEU A 221 -11.09 -26.77 -28.70
CA LEU A 221 -9.76 -27.28 -28.36
C LEU A 221 -9.83 -28.44 -27.36
N GLU A 222 -10.53 -28.25 -26.24
CA GLU A 222 -10.71 -29.30 -25.23
C GLU A 222 -11.45 -30.52 -25.78
N ARG A 223 -12.47 -30.32 -26.61
CA ARG A 223 -13.20 -31.40 -27.28
C ARG A 223 -12.31 -32.22 -28.23
N ILE A 224 -11.39 -31.58 -28.95
CA ILE A 224 -10.43 -32.28 -29.82
C ILE A 224 -9.38 -33.01 -28.98
N ALA A 225 -8.88 -32.38 -27.92
CA ALA A 225 -7.94 -33.00 -27.01
C ALA A 225 -8.54 -34.21 -26.30
N GLU A 226 -9.84 -34.17 -25.95
CA GLU A 226 -10.59 -35.32 -25.42
C GLU A 226 -10.55 -36.51 -26.39
N ILE A 227 -10.80 -36.28 -27.68
CA ILE A 227 -10.74 -37.32 -28.73
C ILE A 227 -9.32 -37.90 -28.83
N ALA A 228 -8.30 -37.07 -28.66
CA ALA A 228 -6.90 -37.48 -28.67
C ALA A 228 -6.42 -38.12 -27.35
N GLY A 229 -7.23 -38.09 -26.28
CA GLY A 229 -6.83 -38.56 -24.95
C GLY A 229 -5.78 -37.67 -24.27
N VAL A 230 -5.73 -36.38 -24.62
CA VAL A 230 -4.79 -35.38 -24.11
C VAL A 230 -5.53 -34.34 -23.28
N VAL A 231 -4.89 -33.81 -22.24
CA VAL A 231 -5.44 -32.76 -21.39
C VAL A 231 -4.90 -31.40 -21.85
N VAL A 232 -5.75 -30.39 -21.88
CA VAL A 232 -5.35 -29.00 -22.16
C VAL A 232 -5.21 -28.28 -20.83
N SER A 233 -4.13 -27.53 -20.67
CA SER A 233 -3.95 -26.63 -19.54
C SER A 233 -3.82 -25.20 -20.01
N PHE A 234 -4.66 -24.34 -19.42
CA PHE A 234 -4.54 -22.89 -19.51
C PHE A 234 -3.84 -22.29 -18.29
N ASP A 235 -3.19 -23.10 -17.44
CA ASP A 235 -2.42 -22.56 -16.31
C ASP A 235 -1.30 -21.63 -16.81
N PRO A 236 -1.14 -20.42 -16.23
CA PRO A 236 -0.15 -19.44 -16.69
C PRO A 236 1.30 -19.89 -16.50
N LYS A 237 1.57 -20.89 -15.65
CA LYS A 237 2.90 -21.43 -15.41
C LYS A 237 2.79 -22.94 -15.10
N PRO A 238 2.55 -23.78 -16.12
CA PRO A 238 2.25 -25.20 -15.94
C PRO A 238 3.45 -25.99 -15.40
N ILE A 239 4.67 -25.57 -15.74
CA ILE A 239 5.92 -26.14 -15.22
C ILE A 239 6.76 -25.02 -14.60
N PRO A 240 7.20 -25.17 -13.32
CA PRO A 240 8.06 -24.18 -12.69
C PRO A 240 9.48 -24.19 -13.26
N GLY A 241 10.26 -23.15 -12.99
CA GLY A 241 11.64 -23.02 -13.43
C GLY A 241 11.80 -22.38 -14.81
N ASP A 242 12.84 -22.81 -15.54
CA ASP A 242 13.36 -22.23 -16.79
C ASP A 242 12.55 -22.62 -18.04
N TRP A 243 11.24 -22.73 -17.89
CA TRP A 243 10.28 -23.00 -18.95
C TRP A 243 9.35 -21.81 -19.12
N ASN A 244 8.93 -21.49 -20.34
CA ASN A 244 8.01 -20.39 -20.58
C ASN A 244 6.67 -20.63 -19.84
N GLY A 245 6.04 -19.53 -19.42
CA GLY A 245 4.64 -19.58 -18.99
C GLY A 245 3.69 -19.41 -20.17
N ALA A 246 2.39 -19.44 -19.90
CA ALA A 246 1.34 -19.30 -20.91
C ALA A 246 0.55 -17.99 -20.73
N GLY A 247 0.51 -17.16 -21.78
CA GLY A 247 -0.21 -15.89 -21.85
C GLY A 247 -1.52 -15.95 -22.64
N ALA A 248 -2.26 -14.84 -22.56
CA ALA A 248 -3.36 -14.53 -23.48
C ALA A 248 -3.20 -13.09 -24.00
N HIS A 249 -2.14 -12.82 -24.78
CA HIS A 249 -1.85 -11.43 -25.17
C HIS A 249 -3.05 -10.85 -25.94
N THR A 250 -3.45 -9.64 -25.55
CA THR A 250 -4.65 -9.00 -26.08
C THR A 250 -4.26 -7.79 -26.91
N ASN A 251 -4.32 -7.93 -28.22
CA ASN A 251 -4.19 -6.86 -29.18
C ASN A 251 -5.47 -6.02 -29.17
N TYR A 252 -5.35 -4.70 -29.07
CA TYR A 252 -6.49 -3.79 -28.94
C TYR A 252 -6.34 -2.54 -29.81
N SER A 253 -7.43 -2.16 -30.48
CA SER A 253 -7.56 -0.86 -31.12
C SER A 253 -9.00 -0.36 -31.09
N THR A 254 -9.16 0.96 -31.14
CA THR A 254 -10.42 1.60 -31.49
C THR A 254 -10.38 2.13 -32.92
N LYS A 255 -11.53 2.51 -33.47
CA LYS A 255 -11.64 3.18 -34.77
C LYS A 255 -10.68 4.36 -34.86
N SER A 256 -10.66 5.21 -33.84
CA SER A 256 -9.78 6.38 -33.77
C SER A 256 -8.29 6.00 -33.73
N MET A 257 -7.91 4.87 -33.12
CA MET A 257 -6.52 4.37 -33.15
C MET A 257 -6.07 3.87 -34.53
N ARG A 258 -7.01 3.40 -35.36
CA ARG A 258 -6.76 2.88 -36.70
C ARG A 258 -6.73 3.98 -37.78
N GLU A 259 -7.27 5.16 -37.49
CA GLU A 259 -7.27 6.33 -38.37
C GLU A 259 -5.93 7.10 -38.35
N ASP A 260 -5.74 8.01 -39.31
CA ASP A 260 -4.49 8.78 -39.42
C ASP A 260 -4.24 9.63 -38.16
N GLY A 261 -3.02 9.54 -37.61
CA GLY A 261 -2.68 10.16 -36.33
C GLY A 261 -3.10 9.35 -35.09
N GLY A 262 -3.69 8.17 -35.29
CA GLY A 262 -4.16 7.28 -34.22
C GLY A 262 -3.08 6.81 -33.24
N TYR A 263 -1.79 6.91 -33.59
CA TYR A 263 -0.69 6.62 -32.67
C TYR A 263 -0.75 7.44 -31.38
N ALA A 264 -1.13 8.72 -31.47
CA ALA A 264 -1.29 9.56 -30.29
C ALA A 264 -2.41 9.05 -29.36
N ILE A 265 -3.45 8.43 -29.93
CA ILE A 265 -4.57 7.85 -29.18
C ILE A 265 -4.15 6.52 -28.53
N ILE A 266 -3.33 5.73 -29.22
CA ILE A 266 -2.69 4.53 -28.67
C ILE A 266 -1.88 4.90 -27.42
N LEU A 267 -1.00 5.91 -27.51
CA LEU A 267 -0.19 6.33 -26.36
C LEU A 267 -1.03 6.78 -25.16
N LYS A 268 -2.11 7.54 -25.41
CA LYS A 268 -3.07 7.94 -24.35
C LYS A 268 -3.78 6.76 -23.72
N ALA A 269 -4.14 5.75 -24.51
CA ALA A 269 -4.77 4.53 -23.98
C ALA A 269 -3.81 3.72 -23.12
N ILE A 270 -2.53 3.61 -23.54
CA ILE A 270 -1.48 2.94 -22.77
C ILE A 270 -1.22 3.65 -21.44
N GLU A 271 -1.23 4.99 -21.43
CA GLU A 271 -1.10 5.79 -20.22
C GLU A 271 -2.24 5.48 -19.22
N LYS A 272 -3.50 5.47 -19.69
CA LYS A 272 -4.66 5.10 -18.85
C LYS A 272 -4.55 3.67 -18.30
N LEU A 273 -4.10 2.71 -19.11
CA LEU A 273 -3.87 1.33 -18.67
C LEU A 273 -2.77 1.23 -17.60
N GLY A 274 -1.74 2.08 -17.68
CA GLY A 274 -0.68 2.17 -16.69
C GLY A 274 -1.19 2.63 -15.32
N LEU A 275 -2.07 3.64 -15.31
CA LEU A 275 -2.70 4.15 -14.08
C LEU A 275 -3.54 3.08 -13.37
N LYS A 276 -4.20 2.20 -14.14
CA LYS A 276 -5.02 1.10 -13.63
C LYS A 276 -4.32 -0.26 -13.61
N HIS A 277 -2.98 -0.29 -13.60
CA HIS A 277 -2.22 -1.52 -13.73
C HIS A 277 -2.64 -2.61 -12.72
N LYS A 278 -2.77 -2.26 -11.43
CA LYS A 278 -3.14 -3.20 -10.37
C LYS A 278 -4.55 -3.75 -10.52
N GLU A 279 -5.51 -2.91 -10.89
CA GLU A 279 -6.91 -3.31 -11.14
C GLU A 279 -6.98 -4.33 -12.27
N HIS A 280 -6.28 -4.06 -13.39
CA HIS A 280 -6.19 -4.99 -14.51
C HIS A 280 -5.52 -6.31 -14.10
N ILE A 281 -4.38 -6.27 -13.39
CA ILE A 281 -3.67 -7.49 -12.96
C ILE A 281 -4.58 -8.40 -12.11
N ALA A 282 -5.36 -7.83 -11.19
CA ALA A 282 -6.29 -8.60 -10.36
C ALA A 282 -7.38 -9.33 -11.17
N ALA A 283 -7.69 -8.83 -12.37
CA ALA A 283 -8.71 -9.38 -13.26
C ALA A 283 -8.13 -10.26 -14.39
N TYR A 284 -6.81 -10.33 -14.51
CA TYR A 284 -6.10 -10.87 -15.68
C TYR A 284 -5.72 -12.36 -15.53
N GLY A 285 -6.46 -13.10 -14.71
CA GLY A 285 -6.30 -14.53 -14.47
C GLY A 285 -5.51 -14.85 -13.20
N GLU A 286 -5.96 -15.87 -12.47
CA GLU A 286 -5.32 -16.33 -11.23
C GLU A 286 -4.02 -17.08 -11.51
N GLY A 287 -3.02 -16.95 -10.63
CA GLY A 287 -1.72 -17.63 -10.77
C GLY A 287 -0.71 -16.89 -11.64
N ASN A 288 -1.06 -15.71 -12.14
CA ASN A 288 -0.24 -14.92 -13.05
C ASN A 288 1.08 -14.43 -12.42
N GLU A 289 1.16 -14.36 -11.09
CA GLU A 289 2.39 -14.06 -10.33
C GLU A 289 3.51 -15.08 -10.57
N ARG A 290 3.16 -16.33 -10.91
CA ARG A 290 4.14 -17.37 -11.29
C ARG A 290 4.71 -17.16 -12.69
N ARG A 291 4.00 -16.41 -13.55
CA ARG A 291 4.35 -16.15 -14.95
C ARG A 291 5.07 -14.81 -15.11
N LEU A 292 4.45 -13.72 -14.65
CA LEU A 292 4.90 -12.34 -14.80
C LEU A 292 6.04 -12.00 -13.83
N THR A 293 7.21 -12.58 -14.09
CA THR A 293 8.39 -12.48 -13.19
C THR A 293 9.42 -11.45 -13.67
N GLY A 294 9.27 -10.92 -14.89
CA GLY A 294 10.31 -10.13 -15.56
C GLY A 294 11.32 -10.96 -16.36
N LYS A 295 11.21 -12.29 -16.30
CA LYS A 295 11.98 -13.26 -17.10
C LYS A 295 11.11 -13.85 -18.22
N HIS A 296 11.71 -14.62 -19.13
CA HIS A 296 11.00 -15.36 -20.18
C HIS A 296 10.06 -14.49 -21.02
N GLU A 297 10.56 -13.33 -21.48
CA GLU A 297 9.79 -12.40 -22.34
C GLU A 297 8.49 -11.87 -21.69
N THR A 298 8.44 -11.79 -20.35
CA THR A 298 7.34 -11.16 -19.60
C THR A 298 7.83 -9.96 -18.80
N ALA A 299 6.93 -9.02 -18.52
CA ALA A 299 7.17 -7.97 -17.52
C ALA A 299 7.00 -8.53 -16.10
N ASN A 300 7.58 -7.85 -15.11
CA ASN A 300 7.29 -8.14 -13.71
C ASN A 300 5.86 -7.70 -13.36
N ILE A 301 5.12 -8.53 -12.63
CA ILE A 301 3.70 -8.34 -12.29
C ILE A 301 3.42 -7.01 -11.55
N ASN A 302 4.41 -6.47 -10.84
CA ASN A 302 4.25 -5.24 -10.06
C ASN A 302 4.63 -3.98 -10.84
N THR A 303 5.23 -4.11 -12.02
CA THR A 303 5.73 -2.98 -12.81
C THR A 303 4.98 -2.87 -14.12
N PHE A 304 4.36 -1.71 -14.37
CA PHE A 304 3.85 -1.38 -15.69
C PHE A 304 4.96 -0.76 -16.54
N LYS A 305 5.25 -1.35 -17.68
CA LYS A 305 6.17 -0.82 -18.69
C LYS A 305 5.55 -0.97 -20.05
N TRP A 306 5.83 -0.03 -20.95
CA TRP A 306 5.50 -0.19 -22.35
C TRP A 306 6.70 0.16 -23.23
N GLY A 307 6.72 -0.36 -24.45
CA GLY A 307 7.76 -0.01 -25.40
C GLY A 307 7.50 -0.53 -26.81
N VAL A 308 8.18 0.08 -27.78
CA VAL A 308 8.08 -0.35 -29.18
C VAL A 308 8.92 -1.60 -29.40
N ALA A 309 8.28 -2.65 -29.92
CA ALA A 309 8.86 -3.99 -30.11
C ALA A 309 9.56 -4.56 -28.87
N ASN A 310 9.18 -4.12 -27.66
CA ASN A 310 9.74 -4.63 -26.43
C ASN A 310 8.89 -5.77 -25.88
N ARG A 311 9.34 -7.01 -26.06
CA ARG A 311 8.66 -8.19 -25.49
C ARG A 311 8.72 -8.21 -23.95
N GLY A 312 9.77 -7.69 -23.31
CA GLY A 312 9.84 -7.62 -21.84
C GLY A 312 8.93 -6.56 -21.19
N ALA A 313 8.10 -5.87 -21.96
CA ALA A 313 7.18 -4.85 -21.47
C ALA A 313 5.78 -5.43 -21.19
N SER A 314 5.02 -4.73 -20.34
CA SER A 314 3.63 -5.06 -20.04
C SER A 314 2.73 -4.81 -21.25
N VAL A 315 2.98 -3.70 -21.95
CA VAL A 315 2.32 -3.36 -23.22
C VAL A 315 3.36 -3.17 -24.31
N ARG A 316 3.14 -3.81 -25.45
CA ARG A 316 4.02 -3.69 -26.62
C ARG A 316 3.29 -2.94 -27.73
N VAL A 317 4.03 -2.07 -28.41
CA VAL A 317 3.58 -1.42 -29.64
C VAL A 317 4.39 -1.98 -30.80
N GLY A 318 3.73 -2.44 -31.86
CA GLY A 318 4.40 -2.99 -33.04
C GLY A 318 5.21 -1.92 -33.79
N ARG A 319 6.36 -2.32 -34.39
CA ARG A 319 7.16 -1.42 -35.23
C ARG A 319 6.36 -0.88 -36.41
N ASP A 320 5.49 -1.69 -36.99
CA ASP A 320 4.65 -1.26 -38.11
C ASP A 320 3.61 -0.22 -37.68
N THR A 321 3.04 -0.36 -36.47
CA THR A 321 2.13 0.64 -35.89
C THR A 321 2.83 1.97 -35.59
N GLU A 322 4.02 1.94 -34.99
CA GLU A 322 4.82 3.16 -34.78
C GLU A 322 5.15 3.81 -36.12
N LYS A 323 5.66 3.05 -37.09
CA LYS A 323 6.05 3.55 -38.41
C LYS A 323 4.87 4.13 -39.20
N ALA A 324 3.69 3.51 -39.11
CA ALA A 324 2.50 3.97 -39.80
C ALA A 324 1.81 5.15 -39.09
N GLY A 325 2.15 5.44 -37.83
CA GLY A 325 1.49 6.47 -37.03
C GLY A 325 0.03 6.14 -36.67
N LYS A 326 -0.38 4.86 -36.78
CA LYS A 326 -1.72 4.34 -36.47
C LYS A 326 -1.71 2.80 -36.41
N GLY A 327 -2.68 2.20 -35.72
CA GLY A 327 -2.79 0.73 -35.61
C GLY A 327 -3.37 0.26 -34.28
N TYR A 328 -2.65 -0.64 -33.60
CA TYR A 328 -3.07 -1.27 -32.34
C TYR A 328 -1.88 -1.41 -31.38
N PHE A 329 -2.15 -1.69 -30.11
CA PHE A 329 -1.14 -2.14 -29.15
C PHE A 329 -1.49 -3.52 -28.60
N GLU A 330 -0.51 -4.18 -28.01
CA GLU A 330 -0.60 -5.53 -27.45
C GLU A 330 -0.44 -5.47 -25.92
N ASP A 331 -1.50 -5.78 -25.17
CA ASP A 331 -1.41 -5.98 -23.72
C ASP A 331 -0.96 -7.42 -23.43
N ARG A 332 0.26 -7.56 -22.91
CA ARG A 332 0.92 -8.87 -22.70
C ARG A 332 0.69 -9.44 -21.29
N ARG A 333 -0.03 -8.70 -20.45
CA ARG A 333 -0.28 -9.04 -19.04
C ARG A 333 -1.33 -10.12 -18.80
N PRO A 334 -2.38 -10.32 -19.63
CA PRO A 334 -3.36 -11.36 -19.37
C PRO A 334 -2.72 -12.76 -19.37
N ALA A 335 -3.06 -13.57 -18.37
CA ALA A 335 -2.69 -14.97 -18.30
C ALA A 335 -3.50 -15.81 -19.30
N SER A 336 -3.00 -16.99 -19.67
CA SER A 336 -3.71 -17.94 -20.53
C SER A 336 -5.09 -18.37 -20.00
N ASN A 337 -5.30 -18.35 -18.68
CA ASN A 337 -6.58 -18.63 -18.03
C ASN A 337 -7.44 -17.37 -17.76
N MET A 338 -7.16 -16.24 -18.41
CA MET A 338 -8.02 -15.06 -18.24
C MET A 338 -9.43 -15.32 -18.81
N ASP A 339 -10.45 -14.64 -18.27
CA ASP A 339 -11.78 -14.59 -18.88
C ASP A 339 -11.80 -13.46 -19.94
N PRO A 340 -12.00 -13.78 -21.23
CA PRO A 340 -11.99 -12.77 -22.29
C PRO A 340 -13.08 -11.72 -22.12
N TYR A 341 -14.22 -12.03 -21.50
CA TYR A 341 -15.25 -11.02 -21.24
C TYR A 341 -14.76 -9.94 -20.28
N VAL A 342 -14.06 -10.36 -19.22
CA VAL A 342 -13.50 -9.46 -18.22
C VAL A 342 -12.39 -8.61 -18.84
N VAL A 343 -11.41 -9.24 -19.48
CA VAL A 343 -10.24 -8.52 -20.02
C VAL A 343 -10.63 -7.54 -21.12
N THR A 344 -11.44 -7.96 -22.09
CA THR A 344 -11.81 -7.09 -23.23
C THR A 344 -12.65 -5.90 -22.77
N SER A 345 -13.66 -6.11 -21.93
CA SER A 345 -14.52 -5.02 -21.45
C SER A 345 -13.76 -4.06 -20.54
N MET A 346 -12.89 -4.55 -19.67
CA MET A 346 -12.08 -3.71 -18.78
C MET A 346 -11.06 -2.86 -19.56
N ILE A 347 -10.49 -3.39 -20.65
CA ILE A 347 -9.66 -2.58 -21.56
C ILE A 347 -10.50 -1.45 -22.17
N ALA A 348 -11.66 -1.75 -22.77
CA ALA A 348 -12.53 -0.71 -23.34
C ALA A 348 -12.97 0.35 -22.32
N GLU A 349 -13.36 -0.09 -21.12
CA GLU A 349 -13.80 0.81 -20.06
C GLU A 349 -12.68 1.77 -19.66
N THR A 350 -11.48 1.25 -19.40
CA THR A 350 -10.32 2.06 -19.03
C THR A 350 -9.89 3.01 -20.15
N THR A 351 -9.90 2.58 -21.40
CA THR A 351 -9.37 3.38 -22.51
C THR A 351 -10.36 4.42 -23.04
N ILE A 352 -11.67 4.13 -23.01
CA ILE A 352 -12.73 4.97 -23.59
C ILE A 352 -13.50 5.71 -22.50
N ILE A 353 -14.17 4.99 -21.60
CA ILE A 353 -15.08 5.56 -20.59
C ILE A 353 -14.30 6.29 -19.48
N GLY A 354 -13.06 5.86 -19.21
CA GLY A 354 -12.17 6.38 -18.16
C GLY A 354 -11.71 7.84 -18.30
N GLN A 355 -12.53 8.77 -18.81
CA GLN A 355 -12.33 10.22 -18.67
C GLN A 355 -13.27 10.83 -17.62
N CYS A 356 -12.68 11.68 -16.76
CA CYS A 356 -13.39 12.70 -16.00
C CYS A 356 -14.34 13.51 -16.91
N ARG A 357 -15.65 13.41 -16.69
CA ARG A 357 -16.60 14.38 -17.26
C ARG A 357 -16.49 15.71 -16.51
N PHE A 358 -15.72 16.65 -17.07
CA PHE A 358 -16.02 18.09 -16.97
C PHE A 358 -16.84 18.47 -18.20
N SER A 359 -18.16 18.49 -18.06
CA SER A 359 -19.05 19.21 -18.98
C SER A 359 -20.08 19.94 -18.15
N SER A 360 -20.01 21.26 -18.24
CA SER A 360 -20.91 22.24 -17.67
C SER A 360 -22.34 22.07 -18.18
N GLU A 361 -23.24 21.51 -17.39
CA GLU A 361 -24.68 21.78 -17.51
C GLU A 361 -25.28 21.96 -16.11
N LEU A 362 -25.41 23.23 -15.72
CA LEU A 362 -26.49 23.65 -14.84
C LEU A 362 -27.81 23.33 -15.57
N GLY A 363 -28.54 22.32 -15.10
CA GLY A 363 -29.85 21.94 -15.59
C GLY A 363 -30.77 21.61 -14.43
N SER A 364 -31.66 22.53 -14.14
CA SER A 364 -32.64 22.55 -13.06
C SER A 364 -33.69 21.43 -13.13
N GLY A 365 -33.91 20.76 -11.98
CA GLY A 365 -35.24 20.38 -11.48
C GLY A 365 -35.83 19.04 -11.93
N GLY A 366 -36.27 18.23 -10.95
CA GLY A 366 -37.42 17.34 -11.16
C GLY A 366 -37.41 15.99 -10.42
N TYR A 367 -38.03 15.98 -9.23
CA TYR A 367 -38.82 14.90 -8.63
C TYR A 367 -38.14 13.69 -7.95
N PHE A 368 -37.97 13.87 -6.63
CA PHE A 368 -38.03 12.86 -5.58
C PHE A 368 -39.48 12.39 -5.32
N SER A 369 -39.73 11.07 -5.33
CA SER A 369 -40.72 10.28 -4.54
C SER A 369 -40.62 8.83 -5.06
N ASP A 370 -40.41 7.75 -4.32
CA ASP A 370 -40.77 7.34 -2.96
C ASP A 370 -39.78 6.24 -2.51
N SER A 371 -39.08 6.39 -1.38
CA SER A 371 -39.48 5.89 -0.05
C SER A 371 -39.28 4.38 0.17
N PHE A 372 -38.05 3.95 0.50
CA PHE A 372 -37.84 2.90 1.51
C PHE A 372 -36.78 3.34 2.52
N ARG A 373 -37.19 3.31 3.79
CA ARG A 373 -36.48 3.75 4.98
C ARG A 373 -35.25 2.86 5.24
N TRP A 374 -34.06 3.45 5.26
CA TRP A 374 -32.98 3.01 6.14
C TRP A 374 -32.57 4.19 7.02
N ILE A 375 -32.88 4.04 8.31
CA ILE A 375 -32.45 4.95 9.37
C ILE A 375 -30.95 4.73 9.62
N PHE A 376 -30.24 5.84 9.74
CA PHE A 376 -28.82 5.97 10.07
C PHE A 376 -28.39 5.12 11.29
N LEU A 377 -27.34 4.31 11.12
CA LEU A 377 -26.46 3.82 12.17
C LEU A 377 -25.02 3.89 11.65
N PHE A 378 -24.34 5.01 11.88
CA PHE A 378 -22.90 5.17 11.65
C PHE A 378 -22.14 5.17 12.99
N GLY A 379 -21.26 4.18 13.16
CA GLY A 379 -20.29 4.02 14.25
C GLY A 379 -19.50 2.72 14.01
N PRO A 380 -18.16 2.70 14.12
CA PRO A 380 -17.32 1.69 13.49
C PRO A 380 -17.33 0.36 14.28
N ALA A 381 -17.99 -0.64 13.71
CA ALA A 381 -17.85 -2.05 14.08
C ALA A 381 -17.69 -2.87 12.79
N ALA A 382 -16.47 -2.94 12.28
CA ALA A 382 -16.13 -3.92 11.25
C ALA A 382 -15.98 -5.29 11.93
N VAL A 383 -17.06 -6.08 11.92
CA VAL A 383 -16.97 -7.52 12.07
C VAL A 383 -16.46 -8.06 10.74
N ILE A 384 -15.15 -8.30 10.66
CA ILE A 384 -14.52 -9.06 9.57
C ILE A 384 -13.84 -10.26 10.21
N LEU A 385 -14.34 -11.45 9.87
CA LEU A 385 -13.72 -12.73 10.14
C LEU A 385 -12.33 -12.77 9.46
N GLY A 386 -11.30 -13.14 10.21
CA GLY A 386 -9.94 -13.31 9.71
C GLY A 386 -8.98 -12.26 10.26
N VAL A 387 -8.20 -12.68 11.25
CA VAL A 387 -7.03 -12.05 11.87
C VAL A 387 -6.40 -10.95 11.00
N ASN A 388 -6.75 -9.69 11.30
CA ASN A 388 -6.23 -8.52 10.60
C ASN A 388 -5.04 -7.95 11.39
N VAL A 389 -3.87 -7.82 10.75
CA VAL A 389 -2.58 -7.45 11.36
C VAL A 389 -2.42 -5.92 11.44
N SER A 390 -3.50 -5.14 11.53
CA SER A 390 -3.41 -3.67 11.47
C SER A 390 -4.52 -3.00 12.29
N PRO A 391 -4.19 -2.34 13.41
CA PRO A 391 -5.12 -1.48 14.13
C PRO A 391 -5.47 -0.25 13.28
N ALA A 392 -6.76 0.04 13.14
CA ALA A 392 -7.26 1.23 12.48
C ALA A 392 -6.79 2.51 13.21
N LEU A 393 -6.12 3.40 12.49
CA LEU A 393 -5.64 4.70 12.98
C LEU A 393 -6.74 5.76 12.84
N ALA A 394 -7.02 6.49 13.93
CA ALA A 394 -7.63 7.81 13.91
C ALA A 394 -6.54 8.86 14.18
N GLU A 395 -6.70 10.04 13.58
CA GLU A 395 -5.74 11.14 13.43
C GLU A 395 -4.83 11.43 14.64
N GLU A 396 -3.53 11.63 14.38
CA GLU A 396 -2.59 12.19 15.35
C GLU A 396 -2.43 13.71 15.15
N VAL A 397 -2.57 14.44 16.25
CA VAL A 397 -2.19 15.86 16.37
C VAL A 397 -0.68 15.96 16.61
N SER A 398 -0.04 16.87 15.89
CA SER A 398 1.37 17.25 15.95
C SER A 398 1.94 17.38 17.37
N THR A 399 2.90 16.53 17.73
CA THR A 399 3.77 16.73 18.90
C THR A 399 5.00 17.57 18.54
N PRO A 400 5.36 18.59 19.34
CA PRO A 400 6.55 19.40 19.08
C PRO A 400 7.83 18.61 19.33
N ALA A 401 8.81 18.77 18.43
CA ALA A 401 10.14 18.18 18.55
C ALA A 401 10.81 18.60 19.87
N THR A 402 11.00 17.66 20.79
CA THR A 402 11.88 17.83 21.96
C THR A 402 13.28 17.38 21.60
N THR A 403 14.20 18.34 21.49
CA THR A 403 15.63 18.12 21.57
C THR A 403 15.99 17.81 23.03
N GLY A 404 16.22 16.53 23.33
CA GLY A 404 16.60 16.07 24.68
C GLY A 404 17.05 14.61 24.65
N SER A 405 18.27 14.36 25.10
CA SER A 405 19.11 13.17 24.87
C SER A 405 18.71 11.87 25.60
N ASP A 406 17.44 11.56 25.84
CA ASP A 406 17.07 10.28 26.51
C ASP A 406 15.66 9.74 26.18
N GLY A 407 15.06 10.16 25.05
CA GLY A 407 13.75 9.67 24.61
C GLY A 407 13.84 8.92 23.29
N VAL A 408 13.91 7.58 23.33
CA VAL A 408 13.52 6.77 22.16
C VAL A 408 12.00 6.94 22.02
N ASP A 409 11.57 7.82 21.12
CA ASP A 409 10.17 7.92 20.70
C ASP A 409 9.84 6.66 19.90
N VAL A 410 9.38 5.63 20.61
CA VAL A 410 8.66 4.54 19.95
C VAL A 410 7.27 5.08 19.63
N GLU A 411 7.02 5.37 18.36
CA GLU A 411 5.68 5.46 17.79
C GLU A 411 5.00 4.09 17.95
N ILE A 412 4.48 3.83 19.15
CA ILE A 412 3.51 2.77 19.38
C ILE A 412 2.19 3.32 18.86
N SER A 413 1.66 2.74 17.79
CA SER A 413 0.32 3.02 17.26
C SER A 413 -0.72 2.89 18.39
N GLY A 414 -1.04 4.03 18.99
CA GLY A 414 -1.70 4.08 20.28
C GLY A 414 -2.56 5.32 20.36
N LEU A 415 -3.80 5.18 19.88
CA LEU A 415 -4.91 6.14 20.02
C LEU A 415 -4.83 6.90 21.35
N ARG A 416 -4.67 8.23 21.30
CA ARG A 416 -4.86 9.10 22.47
C ARG A 416 -6.24 9.72 22.48
N LYS A 417 -6.92 9.47 23.61
CA LYS A 417 -8.02 10.22 24.26
C LYS A 417 -8.91 11.02 23.30
N ILE A 418 -9.99 10.39 22.86
CA ILE A 418 -11.14 11.10 22.29
C ILE A 418 -11.82 11.82 23.47
N GLU A 419 -11.62 13.13 23.57
CA GLU A 419 -12.39 13.97 24.50
C GLU A 419 -13.66 14.46 23.80
N ASP A 420 -14.77 14.22 24.51
CA ASP A 420 -16.14 14.67 24.26
C ASP A 420 -17.00 13.81 23.30
N GLY A 421 -17.92 13.03 23.88
CA GLY A 421 -19.00 12.29 23.18
C GLY A 421 -18.80 10.79 22.90
N SER A 422 -17.58 10.24 23.00
CA SER A 422 -17.24 8.86 22.60
C SER A 422 -17.29 7.82 23.70
N VAL A 423 -17.33 8.23 24.98
CA VAL A 423 -17.36 7.31 26.13
C VAL A 423 -18.57 6.38 26.01
N GLY A 424 -19.78 6.93 25.81
CA GLY A 424 -21.01 6.14 25.67
C GLY A 424 -21.01 5.09 24.55
N LYS A 425 -20.26 5.31 23.47
CA LYS A 425 -20.13 4.34 22.36
C LYS A 425 -19.22 3.16 22.72
N LEU A 426 -18.25 3.35 23.61
CA LEU A 426 -17.34 2.29 24.07
C LEU A 426 -18.00 1.34 25.08
N GLU A 427 -18.99 1.79 25.84
CA GLU A 427 -19.79 0.90 26.69
C GLU A 427 -20.76 0.02 25.88
N GLU A 428 -21.36 0.57 24.82
CA GLU A 428 -22.20 -0.22 23.90
C GLU A 428 -21.37 -1.24 23.12
N ALA A 429 -20.19 -0.85 22.63
CA ALA A 429 -19.25 -1.77 21.99
C ALA A 429 -18.86 -2.93 22.93
N GLU A 430 -18.55 -2.63 24.20
CA GLU A 430 -18.20 -3.67 25.19
C GLU A 430 -19.32 -4.71 25.36
N LYS A 431 -20.58 -4.28 25.41
CA LYS A 431 -21.73 -5.20 25.46
C LYS A 431 -21.83 -6.10 24.23
N LEU A 432 -21.62 -5.53 23.03
CA LEU A 432 -21.67 -6.28 21.78
C LEU A 432 -20.55 -7.32 21.69
N PHE A 433 -19.31 -6.95 22.05
CA PHE A 433 -18.19 -7.90 22.05
C PHE A 433 -18.36 -9.01 23.10
N LEU A 434 -18.94 -8.70 24.27
CA LEU A 434 -19.29 -9.71 25.26
C LEU A 434 -20.39 -10.66 24.76
N SER A 435 -21.42 -10.14 24.07
CA SER A 435 -22.46 -10.96 23.44
C SER A 435 -21.88 -11.87 22.36
N ALA A 436 -21.05 -11.32 21.48
CA ALA A 436 -20.39 -12.08 20.42
C ALA A 436 -19.49 -13.20 20.96
N LEU A 437 -18.78 -12.95 22.07
CA LEU A 437 -17.99 -13.97 22.75
C LEU A 437 -18.89 -15.08 23.31
N GLN A 438 -20.02 -14.73 23.92
CA GLN A 438 -20.96 -15.72 24.47
C GLN A 438 -21.60 -16.56 23.36
N GLU A 439 -22.06 -15.93 22.29
CA GLU A 439 -22.63 -16.61 21.12
C GLU A 439 -21.59 -17.52 20.44
N ALA A 440 -20.34 -17.08 20.32
CA ALA A 440 -19.27 -17.92 19.78
C ALA A 440 -19.03 -19.17 20.63
N LYS A 441 -19.07 -19.03 21.97
CA LYS A 441 -18.93 -20.17 22.88
C LYS A 441 -20.10 -21.14 22.78
N GLU A 442 -21.33 -20.63 22.69
CA GLU A 442 -22.53 -21.46 22.57
C GLU A 442 -22.61 -22.17 21.21
N GLY A 443 -22.20 -21.50 20.13
CA GLY A 443 -22.27 -22.03 18.77
C GLY A 443 -21.14 -23.01 18.42
N PHE A 444 -19.90 -22.70 18.81
CA PHE A 444 -18.71 -23.45 18.38
C PHE A 444 -18.05 -24.26 19.52
N GLY A 445 -18.36 -23.94 20.78
CA GLY A 445 -17.73 -24.52 21.96
C GLY A 445 -16.54 -23.70 22.47
N ASP A 446 -16.24 -23.81 23.78
CA ASP A 446 -15.30 -22.93 24.50
C ASP A 446 -13.85 -22.94 23.97
N ARG A 447 -13.44 -24.00 23.28
CA ARG A 447 -12.07 -24.22 22.77
C ARG A 447 -11.95 -24.05 21.26
N ASP A 448 -12.96 -23.47 20.60
CA ASP A 448 -12.93 -23.27 19.16
C ASP A 448 -12.10 -22.01 18.79
N PRO A 449 -11.32 -22.06 17.69
CA PRO A 449 -10.61 -20.90 17.15
C PRO A 449 -11.42 -19.62 16.96
N HIS A 450 -12.73 -19.70 16.69
CA HIS A 450 -13.61 -18.54 16.59
C HIS A 450 -13.78 -17.83 17.94
N VAL A 451 -13.77 -18.59 19.05
CA VAL A 451 -13.78 -18.04 20.42
C VAL A 451 -12.48 -17.30 20.71
N ALA A 452 -11.33 -17.79 20.24
CA ALA A 452 -10.06 -17.09 20.35
C ALA A 452 -10.07 -15.74 19.63
N SER A 453 -10.67 -15.67 18.43
CA SER A 453 -10.83 -14.40 17.70
C SER A 453 -11.70 -13.40 18.47
N ALA A 454 -12.80 -13.87 19.09
CA ALA A 454 -13.65 -13.03 19.93
C ALA A 454 -12.92 -12.49 21.17
N TYR A 455 -12.12 -13.32 21.86
CA TYR A 455 -11.27 -12.89 22.97
C TYR A 455 -10.24 -11.85 22.55
N ASN A 456 -9.54 -12.04 21.43
CA ASN A 456 -8.55 -11.09 20.92
C ASN A 456 -9.18 -9.72 20.60
N ASN A 457 -10.37 -9.70 20.00
CA ASN A 457 -11.09 -8.46 19.68
C ASN A 457 -11.54 -7.70 20.95
N LEU A 458 -12.02 -8.43 21.97
CA LEU A 458 -12.40 -7.82 23.24
C LEU A 458 -11.19 -7.29 24.01
N ALA A 459 -10.03 -7.97 23.90
CA ALA A 459 -8.77 -7.49 24.47
C ALA A 459 -8.31 -6.16 23.84
N GLU A 460 -8.43 -6.01 22.51
CA GLU A 460 -8.14 -4.75 21.81
C GLU A 460 -9.05 -3.61 22.28
N LEU A 461 -10.36 -3.88 22.47
CA LEU A 461 -11.27 -2.88 23.04
C LEU A 461 -10.79 -2.43 24.42
N TYR A 462 -10.42 -3.37 25.29
CA TYR A 462 -9.92 -3.03 26.63
C TYR A 462 -8.58 -2.30 26.61
N ARG A 463 -7.69 -2.60 25.65
CA ARG A 463 -6.46 -1.84 25.42
C ARG A 463 -6.78 -0.38 25.08
N VAL A 464 -7.75 -0.14 24.18
CA VAL A 464 -8.19 1.22 23.81
C VAL A 464 -8.84 1.95 24.99
N LYS A 465 -9.65 1.25 25.80
CA LYS A 465 -10.22 1.78 27.05
C LYS A 465 -9.16 1.99 28.15
N LYS A 466 -7.92 1.57 27.94
CA LYS A 466 -6.84 1.52 28.94
C LYS A 466 -7.19 0.67 30.18
N ALA A 467 -8.13 -0.26 30.03
CA ALA A 467 -8.48 -1.25 31.04
C ALA A 467 -7.50 -2.44 30.93
N PHE A 468 -6.22 -2.17 31.19
CA PHE A 468 -5.14 -3.13 30.92
C PHE A 468 -5.27 -4.44 31.72
N ASP A 469 -5.77 -4.35 32.96
CA ASP A 469 -6.01 -5.52 33.82
C ASP A 469 -7.05 -6.50 33.23
N LYS A 470 -7.97 -6.00 32.38
CA LYS A 470 -8.96 -6.84 31.67
C LYS A 470 -8.46 -7.33 30.32
N ALA A 471 -7.60 -6.56 29.65
CA ALA A 471 -7.11 -6.89 28.32
C ALA A 471 -6.10 -8.06 28.34
N GLU A 472 -5.17 -8.05 29.29
CA GLU A 472 -4.08 -9.05 29.36
C GLU A 472 -4.59 -10.49 29.46
N PRO A 473 -5.55 -10.83 30.35
CA PRO A 473 -6.10 -12.20 30.41
C PRO A 473 -6.77 -12.65 29.11
N MET A 474 -7.37 -11.73 28.36
CA MET A 474 -8.09 -12.06 27.13
C MET A 474 -7.16 -12.36 25.96
N TYR A 475 -6.06 -11.60 25.83
CA TYR A 475 -5.02 -11.97 24.86
C TYR A 475 -4.41 -13.34 25.19
N LEU A 476 -4.15 -13.62 26.47
CA LEU A 476 -3.58 -14.90 26.89
C LEU A 476 -4.53 -16.07 26.61
N GLU A 477 -5.83 -15.92 26.91
CA GLU A 477 -6.81 -16.98 26.64
C GLU A 477 -6.97 -17.24 25.13
N ALA A 478 -6.96 -16.19 24.30
CA ALA A 478 -6.97 -16.34 22.85
C ALA A 478 -5.76 -17.13 22.33
N ILE A 479 -4.56 -16.86 22.87
CA ILE A 479 -3.34 -17.59 22.51
C ILE A 479 -3.45 -19.05 22.93
N VAL A 480 -3.89 -19.34 24.16
CA VAL A 480 -4.05 -20.72 24.67
C VAL A 480 -4.98 -21.54 23.78
N ILE A 481 -6.15 -20.99 23.41
CA ILE A 481 -7.10 -21.69 22.54
C ILE A 481 -6.50 -21.97 21.16
N LEU A 482 -5.74 -21.02 20.59
CA LEU A 482 -5.09 -21.20 19.29
C LEU A 482 -3.95 -22.23 19.36
N GLU A 483 -3.16 -22.22 20.43
CA GLU A 483 -2.09 -23.19 20.66
C GLU A 483 -2.65 -24.61 20.83
N GLU A 484 -3.76 -24.77 21.56
CA GLU A 484 -4.44 -26.07 21.72
C GLU A 484 -5.04 -26.57 20.40
N SER A 485 -5.58 -25.66 19.58
CA SER A 485 -6.26 -26.02 18.32
C SER A 485 -5.29 -26.33 17.18
N PHE A 486 -4.17 -25.61 17.09
CA PHE A 486 -3.30 -25.63 15.90
C PHE A 486 -1.83 -25.92 16.21
N GLY A 487 -1.44 -25.92 17.49
CA GLY A 487 -0.05 -26.06 17.91
C GLY A 487 0.67 -24.71 18.05
N GLN A 488 1.77 -24.71 18.82
CA GLN A 488 2.52 -23.51 19.19
C GLN A 488 3.24 -22.84 18.01
N GLU A 489 3.56 -23.59 16.96
CA GLU A 489 4.31 -23.11 15.78
C GLU A 489 3.37 -22.68 14.63
N ASP A 490 2.08 -22.48 14.89
CA ASP A 490 1.11 -22.04 13.88
C ASP A 490 1.11 -20.50 13.69
N VAL A 491 1.01 -20.06 12.43
CA VAL A 491 0.96 -18.63 12.06
C VAL A 491 -0.15 -17.83 12.77
N ARG A 492 -1.27 -18.46 13.12
CA ARG A 492 -2.37 -17.81 13.86
C ARG A 492 -1.97 -17.48 15.29
N VAL A 493 -1.17 -18.32 15.92
CA VAL A 493 -0.58 -18.05 17.24
C VAL A 493 0.36 -16.84 17.14
N ALA A 494 1.20 -16.78 16.10
CA ALA A 494 2.09 -15.63 15.86
C ALA A 494 1.34 -14.29 15.71
N ALA A 495 0.16 -14.28 15.09
CA ALA A 495 -0.65 -13.08 14.97
C ALA A 495 -1.26 -12.63 16.32
N ALA A 496 -1.75 -13.56 17.15
CA ALA A 496 -2.21 -13.24 18.49
C ALA A 496 -1.07 -12.73 19.40
N LEU A 497 0.12 -13.35 19.30
CA LEU A 497 1.34 -12.90 19.97
C LEU A 497 1.74 -11.48 19.54
N HIS A 498 1.54 -11.10 18.28
CA HIS A 498 1.83 -9.73 17.82
C HIS A 498 1.05 -8.67 18.61
N ASN A 499 -0.25 -8.87 18.77
CA ASN A 499 -1.13 -7.93 19.49
C ASN A 499 -0.74 -7.83 20.97
N LEU A 500 -0.43 -8.97 21.60
CA LEU A 500 0.07 -9.00 22.98
C LEU A 500 1.42 -8.28 23.13
N GLY A 501 2.33 -8.44 22.15
CA GLY A 501 3.61 -7.74 22.12
C GLY A 501 3.44 -6.22 22.07
N GLN A 502 2.52 -5.73 21.22
CA GLN A 502 2.20 -4.30 21.14
C GLN A 502 1.56 -3.79 22.44
N PHE A 503 0.66 -4.58 23.03
CA PHE A 503 0.06 -4.30 24.33
C PHE A 503 1.11 -4.13 25.45
N TYR A 504 2.13 -4.99 25.49
CA TYR A 504 3.22 -4.88 26.46
C TYR A 504 4.14 -3.69 26.18
N LEU A 505 4.46 -3.41 24.92
CA LEU A 505 5.23 -2.22 24.54
C LEU A 505 4.53 -0.93 25.01
N MET A 506 3.20 -0.84 24.82
CA MET A 506 2.42 0.33 25.22
C MET A 506 2.52 0.62 26.72
N GLN A 507 2.66 -0.42 27.54
CA GLN A 507 2.82 -0.31 28.99
C GLN A 507 4.29 -0.19 29.44
N ARG A 508 5.24 -0.14 28.50
CA ARG A 508 6.70 -0.23 28.76
C ARG A 508 7.10 -1.50 29.55
N LYS A 509 6.33 -2.59 29.41
CA LYS A 509 6.65 -3.93 29.93
C LYS A 509 7.65 -4.61 28.98
N LEU A 510 8.90 -4.12 28.95
CA LEU A 510 9.87 -4.45 27.90
C LEU A 510 10.29 -5.93 27.90
N GLU A 511 10.46 -6.55 29.07
CA GLU A 511 10.87 -7.97 29.15
C GLU A 511 9.76 -8.90 28.65
N GLN A 512 8.49 -8.62 28.98
CA GLN A 512 7.36 -9.38 28.47
C GLN A 512 7.21 -9.21 26.95
N ALA A 513 7.31 -7.97 26.46
CA ALA A 513 7.25 -7.70 25.01
C ALA A 513 8.35 -8.45 24.25
N ARG A 514 9.58 -8.44 24.79
CA ARG A 514 10.70 -9.19 24.22
C ARG A 514 10.40 -10.68 24.15
N GLY A 515 9.94 -11.29 25.25
CA GLY A 515 9.60 -12.71 25.30
C GLY A 515 8.58 -13.10 24.23
N VAL A 516 7.53 -12.30 24.08
CA VAL A 516 6.47 -12.54 23.08
C VAL A 516 6.98 -12.42 21.65
N TYR A 517 7.77 -11.39 21.33
CA TYR A 517 8.31 -11.24 19.97
C TYR A 517 9.38 -12.28 19.61
N GLU A 518 10.15 -12.79 20.58
CA GLU A 518 11.07 -13.91 20.35
C GLU A 518 10.33 -15.23 20.07
N ILE A 519 9.17 -15.46 20.70
CA ILE A 519 8.29 -16.58 20.36
C ILE A 519 7.76 -16.38 18.94
N LYS A 520 7.14 -15.22 18.65
CA LYS A 520 6.62 -14.90 17.31
C LYS A 520 7.67 -15.08 16.20
N ARG A 521 8.92 -14.67 16.47
CA ARG A 521 10.04 -14.81 15.54
C ARG A 521 10.32 -16.28 15.20
N ARG A 522 10.30 -17.17 16.21
CA ARG A 522 10.51 -18.62 16.00
C ARG A 522 9.36 -19.26 15.22
N VAL A 523 8.13 -18.88 15.54
CA VAL A 523 6.91 -19.40 14.88
C VAL A 523 6.86 -19.06 13.39
N LEU A 524 7.15 -17.82 13.01
CA LEU A 524 7.01 -17.39 11.62
C LEU A 524 8.13 -17.91 10.69
N GLY A 525 9.37 -17.97 11.18
CA GLY A 525 10.55 -18.29 10.36
C GLY A 525 10.89 -17.23 9.30
N GLU A 526 12.12 -17.29 8.77
CA GLU A 526 12.67 -16.24 7.89
C GLU A 526 11.94 -16.07 6.54
N ALA A 527 11.23 -17.10 6.08
CA ALA A 527 10.51 -17.09 4.80
C ALA A 527 9.14 -16.39 4.87
N HIS A 528 8.63 -16.05 6.06
CA HIS A 528 7.29 -15.50 6.23
C HIS A 528 7.26 -13.97 6.04
N PRO A 529 6.26 -13.40 5.31
CA PRO A 529 6.17 -11.96 5.07
C PRO A 529 6.22 -11.08 6.34
N ASP A 530 5.53 -11.51 7.40
CA ASP A 530 5.48 -10.80 8.69
C ASP A 530 6.73 -10.98 9.57
N TYR A 531 7.72 -11.77 9.12
CA TYR A 531 8.97 -11.95 9.85
C TYR A 531 9.71 -10.61 9.98
N ALA A 532 9.74 -9.82 8.90
CA ALA A 532 10.39 -8.51 8.89
C ALA A 532 9.78 -7.54 9.91
N ASP A 533 8.45 -7.57 10.08
CA ASP A 533 7.76 -6.76 11.08
C ASP A 533 8.09 -7.17 12.52
N THR A 534 8.20 -8.48 12.76
CA THR A 534 8.62 -9.02 14.05
C THR A 534 10.05 -8.59 14.40
N MET A 535 10.96 -8.60 13.43
CA MET A 535 12.33 -8.12 13.60
C MET A 535 12.37 -6.63 13.98
N TYR A 536 11.55 -5.81 13.33
CA TYR A 536 11.46 -4.39 13.65
C TYR A 536 10.96 -4.13 15.07
N HIS A 537 9.88 -4.80 15.50
CA HIS A 537 9.33 -4.62 16.84
C HIS A 537 10.29 -5.13 17.92
N LEU A 538 10.91 -6.30 17.71
CA LEU A 538 11.92 -6.83 18.63
C LEU A 538 13.15 -5.92 18.71
N GLY A 539 13.63 -5.41 17.57
CA GLY A 539 14.70 -4.41 17.52
C GLY A 539 14.34 -3.15 18.31
N THR A 540 13.13 -2.64 18.13
CA THR A 540 12.60 -1.50 18.88
C THR A 540 12.59 -1.74 20.40
N VAL A 541 12.17 -2.94 20.85
CA VAL A 541 12.21 -3.32 22.28
C VAL A 541 13.65 -3.29 22.80
N LEU A 542 14.60 -3.86 22.05
CA LEU A 542 16.02 -3.89 22.43
C LEU A 542 16.64 -2.48 22.47
N SER A 543 16.27 -1.60 21.53
CA SER A 543 16.66 -0.20 21.54
C SER A 543 16.20 0.51 22.83
N LEU A 544 14.95 0.28 23.25
CA LEU A 544 14.41 0.81 24.50
C LEU A 544 15.09 0.25 25.75
N GLN A 545 15.64 -0.96 25.68
CA GLN A 545 16.45 -1.56 26.74
C GLN A 545 17.90 -1.05 26.77
N GLY A 546 18.31 -0.22 25.79
CA GLY A 546 19.69 0.24 25.63
C GLY A 546 20.62 -0.80 24.98
N LYS A 547 20.08 -1.89 24.42
CA LYS A 547 20.82 -2.93 23.71
C LYS A 547 20.96 -2.58 22.23
N TYR A 548 21.67 -1.49 21.95
CA TYR A 548 21.73 -0.89 20.62
C TYR A 548 22.33 -1.79 19.54
N LYS A 549 23.36 -2.59 19.87
CA LYS A 549 24.00 -3.51 18.91
C LYS A 549 23.05 -4.60 18.41
N ASP A 550 22.35 -5.24 19.35
CA ASP A 550 21.38 -6.29 19.00
C ASP A 550 20.20 -5.66 18.25
N SER A 551 19.73 -4.49 18.70
CA SER A 551 18.67 -3.74 18.02
C SER A 551 19.01 -3.39 16.58
N GLU A 552 20.24 -2.92 16.32
CA GLU A 552 20.72 -2.56 14.99
C GLU A 552 20.66 -3.77 14.05
N ALA A 553 21.18 -4.92 14.48
CA ALA A 553 21.17 -6.14 13.67
C ALA A 553 19.74 -6.51 13.21
N LEU A 554 18.78 -6.48 14.14
CA LEU A 554 17.39 -6.83 13.82
C LEU A 554 16.70 -5.81 12.91
N ILE A 555 16.97 -4.51 13.10
CA ILE A 555 16.39 -3.47 12.24
C ILE A 555 17.01 -3.52 10.84
N CYS A 556 18.32 -3.78 10.73
CA CYS A 556 18.98 -3.99 9.44
C CYS A 556 18.43 -5.21 8.70
N ASP A 557 18.23 -6.35 9.38
CA ASP A 557 17.58 -7.52 8.78
C ASP A 557 16.16 -7.19 8.31
N SER A 558 15.41 -6.46 9.14
CA SER A 558 14.05 -6.00 8.82
C SER A 558 14.00 -5.10 7.59
N ILE A 559 14.98 -4.21 7.40
CA ILE A 559 15.12 -3.36 6.22
C ILE A 559 15.53 -4.18 5.00
N ARG A 560 16.52 -5.07 5.14
CA ARG A 560 17.00 -5.95 4.06
C ARG A 560 15.86 -6.79 3.49
N ILE A 561 15.03 -7.39 4.34
CA ILE A 561 13.87 -8.18 3.88
C ILE A 561 12.89 -7.32 3.08
N LEU A 562 12.66 -6.06 3.48
CA LEU A 562 11.81 -5.16 2.69
C LEU A 562 12.44 -4.78 1.36
N GLU A 563 13.75 -4.52 1.33
CA GLU A 563 14.48 -4.19 0.12
C GLU A 563 14.45 -5.35 -0.88
N ASP A 564 14.76 -6.56 -0.43
CA ASP A 564 14.70 -7.79 -1.22
C ASP A 564 13.28 -8.09 -1.71
N GLY A 565 12.27 -7.74 -0.91
CA GLY A 565 10.85 -7.82 -1.26
C GLY A 565 10.32 -6.68 -2.16
N GLY A 566 11.19 -5.79 -2.65
CA GLY A 566 10.80 -4.66 -3.51
C GLY A 566 10.08 -3.52 -2.79
N GLN A 567 10.06 -3.51 -1.47
CA GLN A 567 9.48 -2.48 -0.61
C GLN A 567 10.54 -1.53 -0.02
N GLY A 568 11.76 -1.51 -0.57
CA GLY A 568 12.87 -0.68 -0.09
C GLY A 568 12.59 0.82 -0.08
N GLU A 569 11.73 1.29 -0.99
CA GLU A 569 11.29 2.69 -1.11
C GLU A 569 9.93 2.97 -0.43
N SER A 570 9.39 1.99 0.32
CA SER A 570 8.11 2.16 1.01
C SER A 570 8.26 3.01 2.29
N MET A 571 7.16 3.66 2.70
CA MET A 571 7.11 4.38 3.97
C MET A 571 7.36 3.46 5.19
N ILE A 572 7.00 2.17 5.07
CA ILE A 572 7.30 1.14 6.09
C ILE A 572 8.81 1.00 6.24
N CYS A 573 9.53 0.91 5.12
CA CYS A 573 10.99 0.87 5.10
C CYS A 573 11.59 2.17 5.65
N THR A 574 11.04 3.33 5.27
CA THR A 574 11.45 4.64 5.79
C THR A 574 11.32 4.75 7.31
N LYS A 575 10.23 4.22 7.91
CA LYS A 575 10.07 4.16 9.38
C LYS A 575 11.16 3.31 10.05
N ARG A 576 11.50 2.17 9.46
CA ARG A 576 12.57 1.29 9.97
C ARG A 576 13.94 1.96 9.86
N MET A 577 14.22 2.61 8.73
CA MET A 577 15.43 3.42 8.52
C MET A 577 15.52 4.59 9.52
N ARG A 578 14.39 5.21 9.88
CA ARG A 578 14.36 6.29 10.88
C ARG A 578 14.80 5.79 12.25
N GLN A 579 14.32 4.60 12.65
CA GLN A 579 14.75 3.97 13.89
C GLN A 579 16.25 3.63 13.86
N LEU A 580 16.75 3.13 12.72
CA LEU A 580 18.17 2.86 12.53
C LEU A 580 19.02 4.14 12.64
N ALA A 581 18.63 5.21 11.98
CA ALA A 581 19.31 6.51 12.08
C ALA A 581 19.33 7.03 13.52
N GLN A 582 18.24 6.85 14.28
CA GLN A 582 18.19 7.23 15.70
C GLN A 582 19.16 6.39 16.54
N ILE A 583 19.31 5.10 16.26
CA ILE A 583 20.31 4.25 16.92
C ILE A 583 21.72 4.79 16.63
N TYR A 584 22.04 5.06 15.37
CA TYR A 584 23.34 5.61 14.98
C TYR A 584 23.65 6.94 15.67
N ILE A 585 22.71 7.88 15.72
CA ILE A 585 22.85 9.15 16.46
C ILE A 585 23.11 8.89 17.95
N THR A 586 22.37 7.96 18.56
CA THR A 586 22.49 7.66 19.99
C THR A 586 23.82 6.97 20.32
N THR A 587 24.39 6.21 19.38
CA THR A 587 25.69 5.55 19.51
C THR A 587 26.88 6.37 19.00
N ASP A 588 26.68 7.66 18.70
CA ASP A 588 27.69 8.59 18.17
C ASP A 588 28.31 8.18 16.81
N ARG A 589 27.56 7.43 16.00
CA ARG A 589 27.93 7.01 14.64
C ARG A 589 27.30 7.94 13.60
N ILE A 590 27.73 9.20 13.64
CA ILE A 590 27.07 10.30 12.92
C ILE A 590 27.14 10.17 11.39
N GLU A 591 28.24 9.67 10.82
CA GLU A 591 28.38 9.46 9.37
C GLU A 591 27.38 8.43 8.82
N GLU A 592 27.13 7.37 9.60
CA GLU A 592 26.17 6.33 9.22
C GLU A 592 24.73 6.83 9.33
N ALA A 593 24.45 7.63 10.36
CA ALA A 593 23.17 8.33 10.50
C ALA A 593 22.91 9.26 9.30
N GLU A 594 23.92 10.01 8.84
CA GLU A 594 23.81 10.87 7.66
C GLU A 594 23.43 10.06 6.41
N SER A 595 24.15 8.96 6.16
CA SER A 595 23.89 8.09 5.00
C SER A 595 22.45 7.58 4.96
N VAL A 596 21.94 7.11 6.09
CA VAL A 596 20.55 6.63 6.21
C VAL A 596 19.54 7.77 6.07
N LEU A 597 19.78 8.92 6.67
CA LEU A 597 18.90 10.09 6.58
C LEU A 597 18.83 10.68 5.16
N ARG A 598 19.95 10.65 4.40
CA ARG A 598 19.95 11.01 2.98
C ARG A 598 19.07 10.09 2.16
N LYS A 599 19.15 8.77 2.40
CA LYS A 599 18.29 7.77 1.73
C LYS A 599 16.81 8.00 2.07
N ILE A 600 16.49 8.26 3.34
CA ILE A 600 15.12 8.62 3.76
C ILE A 600 14.62 9.84 3.01
N LEU A 601 15.38 10.95 3.03
CA LEU A 601 14.95 12.20 2.39
C LEU A 601 14.78 12.01 0.88
N HIS A 602 15.67 11.26 0.24
CA HIS A 602 15.58 10.94 -1.18
C HIS A 602 14.28 10.19 -1.52
N ILE A 603 13.94 9.15 -0.75
CA ILE A 603 12.69 8.38 -0.93
C ILE A 603 11.47 9.30 -0.74
N MET A 604 11.47 10.15 0.30
CA MET A 604 10.37 11.08 0.57
C MET A 604 10.23 12.18 -0.49
N GLU A 605 11.33 12.62 -1.10
CA GLU A 605 11.32 13.56 -2.23
C GLU A 605 10.87 12.90 -3.54
N LEU A 606 11.24 11.64 -3.79
CA LEU A 606 10.81 10.87 -4.96
C LEU A 606 9.32 10.54 -4.94
N ALA A 607 8.75 10.28 -3.75
CA ALA A 607 7.31 10.06 -3.58
C ALA A 607 6.44 11.21 -4.16
N LYS A 608 6.98 12.44 -4.26
CA LYS A 608 6.33 13.58 -4.92
C LYS A 608 6.32 13.49 -6.46
N LYS A 609 7.36 12.93 -7.08
CA LYS A 609 7.46 12.83 -8.55
C LYS A 609 6.48 11.80 -9.12
N CYS A 610 6.30 10.67 -8.42
CA CYS A 610 5.31 9.68 -8.82
C CYS A 610 3.85 10.18 -8.73
N LEU A 611 3.57 11.31 -8.06
CA LEU A 611 2.20 11.76 -7.80
C LEU A 611 1.77 13.03 -8.56
N ALA A 612 2.71 13.90 -8.93
CA ALA A 612 2.44 14.97 -9.89
C ALA A 612 2.08 14.45 -11.30
N GLU A 613 2.41 13.19 -11.58
CA GLU A 613 2.03 12.47 -12.81
C GLU A 613 0.78 11.58 -12.60
N VAL A 614 0.28 11.40 -11.37
CA VAL A 614 -0.86 10.52 -11.02
C VAL A 614 -2.13 11.29 -10.62
N ILE A 615 -2.04 12.58 -10.25
CA ILE A 615 -3.22 13.43 -9.95
C ILE A 615 -3.17 14.71 -10.80
N PRO A 616 -4.06 14.92 -11.79
CA PRO A 616 -4.17 16.20 -12.47
C PRO A 616 -4.70 17.27 -11.51
N PRO A 617 -4.36 18.56 -11.71
CA PRO A 617 -4.65 19.63 -10.76
C PRO A 617 -6.13 20.04 -10.85
N VAL A 618 -7.03 19.39 -10.13
CA VAL A 618 -8.40 19.89 -9.97
C VAL A 618 -8.94 19.68 -8.56
N CYS A 619 -9.28 20.81 -7.93
CA CYS A 619 -10.11 20.99 -6.73
C CYS A 619 -9.52 20.70 -5.35
N ILE A 620 -8.50 21.48 -4.95
CA ILE A 620 -8.45 21.98 -3.57
C ILE A 620 -9.50 23.11 -3.47
N ILE A 621 -10.73 22.77 -3.13
CA ILE A 621 -11.72 23.76 -2.70
C ILE A 621 -11.52 23.93 -1.20
N ARG A 622 -10.99 25.09 -0.78
CA ARG A 622 -10.99 25.52 0.62
C ARG A 622 -12.43 25.77 1.06
N PHE A 623 -12.96 24.94 1.96
CA PHE A 623 -14.05 25.34 2.84
C PHE A 623 -13.52 25.49 4.26
N TRP A 624 -13.57 26.72 4.77
CA TRP A 624 -13.41 26.99 6.18
C TRP A 624 -14.67 26.53 6.91
N SER A 625 -14.47 25.81 8.02
CA SER A 625 -15.46 25.37 9.01
C SER A 625 -16.49 24.32 8.55
N SER A 626 -16.53 23.22 9.30
CA SER A 626 -17.52 22.12 9.31
C SER A 626 -17.15 20.89 8.44
N GLU A 627 -16.84 19.80 9.13
CA GLU A 627 -16.54 18.46 8.59
C GLU A 627 -17.80 17.79 8.03
N ILE A 628 -17.91 17.65 6.70
CA ILE A 628 -18.77 16.65 6.04
C ILE A 628 -18.04 16.13 4.80
N PHE A 629 -17.71 14.84 4.80
CA PHE A 629 -17.28 14.11 3.60
C PHE A 629 -18.48 13.38 3.00
N ILE A 630 -18.80 13.63 1.73
CA ILE A 630 -19.73 12.82 0.94
C ILE A 630 -18.89 11.78 0.20
N VAL A 631 -19.09 10.49 0.51
CA VAL A 631 -18.41 9.36 -0.14
C VAL A 631 -19.42 8.55 -0.94
N PHE A 632 -19.09 8.28 -2.21
CA PHE A 632 -19.88 7.43 -3.10
C PHE A 632 -19.74 5.94 -2.69
N PRO A 633 -20.79 5.11 -2.86
CA PRO A 633 -20.89 3.80 -2.21
C PRO A 633 -19.94 2.71 -2.74
N ASP A 634 -19.39 2.86 -3.94
CA ASP A 634 -18.77 1.74 -4.67
C ASP A 634 -17.29 1.49 -4.35
N LEU A 635 -16.66 2.30 -3.48
CA LEU A 635 -15.24 2.15 -3.10
C LEU A 635 -15.00 1.41 -1.77
N VAL A 636 -16.05 1.01 -1.05
CA VAL A 636 -15.93 0.45 0.31
C VAL A 636 -15.54 -1.04 0.33
N ALA A 637 -15.57 -1.72 -0.83
CA ALA A 637 -15.45 -3.19 -0.89
C ALA A 637 -14.01 -3.75 -0.93
N LEU A 638 -12.96 -2.93 -1.07
CA LEU A 638 -11.60 -3.47 -1.32
C LEU A 638 -10.51 -3.06 -0.32
N TYR A 639 -10.72 -2.05 0.54
CA TYR A 639 -9.77 -1.71 1.59
C TYR A 639 -10.50 -1.12 2.80
N PRO A 640 -10.09 -1.42 4.05
CA PRO A 640 -10.62 -0.74 5.22
C PRO A 640 -10.34 0.76 5.11
N TYR A 641 -11.31 1.59 5.49
CA TYR A 641 -11.30 3.06 5.40
C TYR A 641 -10.03 3.70 6.02
N SER A 642 -9.38 3.02 6.97
CA SER A 642 -8.11 3.40 7.59
C SER A 642 -6.92 3.37 6.63
N PHE A 643 -6.90 2.47 5.64
CA PHE A 643 -5.81 2.37 4.65
C PHE A 643 -5.87 3.52 3.65
N PHE A 644 -7.06 3.89 3.17
CA PHE A 644 -7.23 4.97 2.22
C PHE A 644 -6.97 6.35 2.86
N SER A 645 -7.43 6.56 4.10
CA SER A 645 -7.12 7.78 4.84
C SER A 645 -5.61 7.92 5.14
N TYR A 646 -4.94 6.84 5.57
CA TYR A 646 -3.51 6.84 5.89
C TYR A 646 -2.61 7.05 4.66
N VAL A 647 -2.89 6.34 3.57
CA VAL A 647 -2.15 6.41 2.30
C VAL A 647 -2.34 7.78 1.63
N VAL A 648 -3.54 8.36 1.67
CA VAL A 648 -3.84 9.66 1.05
C VAL A 648 -3.32 10.83 1.90
N THR A 649 -3.25 10.72 3.23
CA THR A 649 -2.72 11.82 4.06
C THR A 649 -1.19 11.81 4.19
N HIS A 650 -0.52 10.65 4.20
CA HIS A 650 0.92 10.58 4.53
C HIS A 650 1.86 10.53 3.31
N ILE A 651 1.39 10.06 2.15
CA ILE A 651 2.25 9.90 0.96
C ILE A 651 2.31 11.18 0.10
N LEU A 652 1.36 12.10 0.27
CA LEU A 652 0.94 12.96 -0.84
C LEU A 652 1.65 14.31 -1.03
N GLN A 653 2.73 14.59 -0.31
CA GLN A 653 3.07 16.00 -0.15
C GLN A 653 4.55 16.37 -0.37
N GLY A 654 5.52 15.45 -0.36
CA GLY A 654 6.94 15.83 -0.46
C GLY A 654 7.25 16.93 0.56
N TRP A 655 7.82 18.07 0.15
CA TRP A 655 8.03 19.25 1.02
C TRP A 655 6.76 19.91 1.57
N ASN A 656 5.57 19.55 1.05
CA ASN A 656 4.31 19.96 1.64
C ASN A 656 3.90 19.07 2.83
N SER A 657 4.65 18.00 3.15
CA SER A 657 4.40 17.14 4.32
C SER A 657 5.29 17.56 5.47
N LEU A 658 4.72 17.64 6.67
CA LEU A 658 5.50 17.90 7.87
C LEU A 658 6.51 16.78 8.16
N GLU A 659 6.22 15.54 7.75
CA GLU A 659 7.14 14.41 7.94
C GLU A 659 8.42 14.58 7.12
N THR A 660 8.32 15.04 5.87
CA THR A 660 9.49 15.31 5.00
C THR A 660 10.33 16.43 5.58
N VAL A 661 9.69 17.47 6.10
CA VAL A 661 10.37 18.58 6.78
C VAL A 661 11.11 18.09 8.02
N ILE A 662 10.50 17.21 8.82
CA ILE A 662 11.15 16.63 10.02
C ILE A 662 12.35 15.76 9.63
N ALA A 663 12.22 14.95 8.56
CA ALA A 663 13.34 14.15 8.06
C ALA A 663 14.50 15.02 7.56
N ALA A 664 14.19 16.08 6.81
CA ALA A 664 15.16 17.06 6.33
C ALA A 664 15.83 17.83 7.48
N GLU A 665 15.08 18.22 8.51
CA GLU A 665 15.64 18.86 9.70
C GLU A 665 16.61 17.92 10.43
N ARG A 666 16.26 16.65 10.63
CA ARG A 666 17.16 15.65 11.24
C ARG A 666 18.45 15.48 10.44
N LEU A 667 18.37 15.43 9.11
CA LEU A 667 19.55 15.41 8.25
C LEU A 667 20.38 16.69 8.42
N ALA A 668 19.74 17.86 8.47
CA ALA A 668 20.45 19.13 8.62
C ALA A 668 21.19 19.24 9.96
N LEU A 669 20.59 18.78 11.06
CA LEU A 669 21.24 18.72 12.36
C LEU A 669 22.42 17.74 12.39
N THR A 670 22.30 16.62 11.68
CA THR A 670 23.39 15.64 11.50
C THR A 670 24.55 16.23 10.70
N LEU A 671 24.25 16.95 9.61
CA LEU A 671 25.24 17.69 8.81
C LEU A 671 25.92 18.81 9.62
N GLN A 672 25.16 19.49 10.49
CA GLN A 672 25.71 20.47 11.42
C GLN A 672 26.74 19.82 12.36
N SER A 673 26.46 18.65 12.94
CA SER A 673 27.41 17.94 13.81
C SER A 673 28.66 17.47 13.08
N LEU A 674 28.56 17.07 11.81
CA LEU A 674 29.71 16.74 10.95
C LEU A 674 30.49 17.98 10.49
N GLY A 675 29.97 19.18 10.75
CA GLY A 675 30.59 20.43 10.37
C GLY A 675 30.35 20.84 8.91
N ASN A 676 29.45 20.18 8.18
CA ASN A 676 29.01 20.57 6.84
C ASN A 676 27.93 21.67 6.94
N LEU A 677 28.37 22.84 7.43
CA LEU A 677 27.48 23.94 7.83
C LEU A 677 26.73 24.57 6.65
N LYS A 678 27.35 24.62 5.46
CA LYS A 678 26.72 25.20 4.26
C LYS A 678 25.50 24.40 3.84
N GLU A 679 25.63 23.07 3.76
CA GLU A 679 24.52 22.19 3.38
C GLU A 679 23.45 22.15 4.48
N ALA A 680 23.85 22.10 5.75
CA ALA A 680 22.92 22.20 6.88
C ALA A 680 22.10 23.50 6.83
N GLN A 681 22.74 24.64 6.53
CA GLN A 681 22.07 25.93 6.39
C GLN A 681 21.07 25.94 5.24
N GLU A 682 21.45 25.44 4.06
CA GLU A 682 20.59 25.35 2.89
C GLU A 682 19.33 24.52 3.20
N LEU A 683 19.51 23.37 3.85
CA LEU A 683 18.44 22.45 4.17
C LEU A 683 17.50 23.02 5.25
N LEU A 684 18.04 23.67 6.29
CA LEU A 684 17.23 24.36 7.31
C LEU A 684 16.43 25.54 6.75
N LYS A 685 16.95 26.26 5.74
CA LYS A 685 16.18 27.31 5.05
C LYS A 685 15.00 26.72 4.29
N ARG A 686 15.22 25.62 3.55
CA ARG A 686 14.14 24.89 2.87
C ARG A 686 13.08 24.39 3.86
N CYS A 687 13.48 23.90 5.03
CA CYS A 687 12.57 23.51 6.10
C CYS A 687 11.74 24.69 6.63
N LEU A 688 12.36 25.85 6.81
CA LEU A 688 11.67 27.05 7.28
C LEU A 688 10.62 27.53 6.28
N ASP A 689 10.95 27.56 4.99
CA ASP A 689 10.04 27.97 3.93
C ASP A 689 8.83 27.02 3.83
N ALA A 690 9.08 25.71 3.91
CA ALA A 690 8.02 24.71 3.95
C ALA A 690 7.13 24.84 5.19
N ARG A 691 7.71 25.03 6.38
CA ARG A 691 6.92 25.23 7.63
C ARG A 691 6.06 26.48 7.57
N ARG A 692 6.55 27.58 6.99
CA ARG A 692 5.76 28.81 6.80
C ARG A 692 4.58 28.62 5.84
N ALA A 693 4.71 27.71 4.88
CA ALA A 693 3.60 27.36 3.99
C ALA A 693 2.56 26.45 4.65
N LEU A 694 2.98 25.60 5.60
CA LEU A 694 2.14 24.56 6.21
C LEU A 694 1.54 24.94 7.56
N LEU A 695 2.19 25.82 8.31
CA LEU A 695 1.86 26.11 9.70
C LEU A 695 1.60 27.62 9.89
N PRO A 696 0.77 28.00 10.88
CA PRO A 696 0.64 29.41 11.28
C PRO A 696 2.00 30.04 11.61
N GLU A 697 2.21 31.31 11.30
CA GLU A 697 3.50 32.00 11.52
C GLU A 697 3.99 31.94 12.97
N ASN A 698 3.06 31.85 13.92
CA ASN A 698 3.36 31.74 15.34
C ASN A 698 3.56 30.30 15.79
N HIS A 699 3.68 29.29 14.92
CA HIS A 699 3.80 27.90 15.36
C HIS A 699 5.18 27.58 15.96
N ILE A 700 5.25 26.77 17.02
CA ILE A 700 6.49 26.47 17.75
C ILE A 700 7.60 25.84 16.88
N GLN A 701 7.24 25.02 15.90
CA GLN A 701 8.20 24.42 14.97
C GLN A 701 8.91 25.45 14.09
N ILE A 702 8.29 26.60 13.80
CA ILE A 702 8.96 27.71 13.10
C ILE A 702 10.02 28.32 14.02
N ALA A 703 9.71 28.52 15.30
CA ALA A 703 10.67 29.02 16.28
C ALA A 703 11.88 28.08 16.46
N ALA A 704 11.65 26.76 16.51
CA ALA A 704 12.71 25.75 16.57
C ALA A 704 13.61 25.79 15.33
N ASN A 705 13.01 25.90 14.13
CA ASN A 705 13.78 26.01 12.88
C ASN A 705 14.65 27.29 12.84
N LEU A 706 14.13 28.42 13.34
CA LEU A 706 14.88 29.68 13.42
C LEU A 706 16.07 29.57 14.38
N LEU A 707 15.88 28.89 15.52
CA LEU A 707 16.96 28.60 16.47
C LEU A 707 18.06 27.75 15.82
N HIS A 708 17.70 26.68 15.12
CA HIS A 708 18.68 25.83 14.43
C HIS A 708 19.47 26.61 13.36
N LEU A 709 18.79 27.47 12.58
CA LEU A 709 19.43 28.30 11.58
C LEU A 709 20.40 29.32 12.22
N ALA A 710 20.03 29.92 13.35
CA ALA A 710 20.90 30.81 14.10
C ALA A 710 22.16 30.09 14.62
N ARG A 711 22.01 28.88 15.18
CA ARG A 711 23.14 28.05 15.65
C ARG A 711 24.11 27.71 14.52
N VAL A 712 23.62 27.36 13.33
CA VAL A 712 24.49 27.11 12.16
C VAL A 712 25.26 28.37 11.75
N LYS A 713 24.61 29.54 11.72
CA LYS A 713 25.29 30.82 11.44
C LYS A 713 26.35 31.18 12.48
N MET A 714 26.05 30.97 13.76
CA MET A 714 27.01 31.17 14.85
C MET A 714 28.25 30.25 14.70
N LEU A 715 28.05 29.00 14.28
CA LEU A 715 29.14 28.04 14.03
C LEU A 715 29.96 28.39 12.79
N ASP A 716 29.32 28.85 11.71
CA ASP A 716 29.99 29.26 10.47
C ASP A 716 30.90 30.48 10.71
N SER A 717 30.42 31.44 11.50
CA SER A 717 31.21 32.58 11.98
C SER A 717 32.48 32.14 12.75
N SER A 718 32.43 31.09 13.58
CA SER A 718 33.65 30.55 14.24
C SER A 718 34.66 29.95 13.27
N LYS A 719 34.20 29.26 12.22
CA LYS A 719 35.10 28.54 11.30
C LYS A 719 35.86 29.47 10.38
N LEU A 720 35.30 30.64 10.07
CA LEU A 720 35.85 31.51 9.03
C LEU A 720 37.12 32.28 9.44
N ASN A 721 37.58 32.21 10.70
CA ASN A 721 38.76 32.95 11.23
C ASN A 721 38.78 34.44 10.82
N LYS A 722 37.62 34.99 10.46
CA LYS A 722 37.38 36.34 9.97
C LYS A 722 36.13 36.83 10.67
N SER A 723 36.23 38.01 11.27
CA SER A 723 35.18 38.74 11.98
C SER A 723 34.01 39.07 11.05
N ASN A 724 33.19 38.08 10.72
CA ASN A 724 32.01 38.28 9.89
C ASN A 724 30.83 38.73 10.77
N VAL A 725 30.92 39.96 11.28
CA VAL A 725 29.92 40.59 12.17
C VAL A 725 28.50 40.51 11.58
N ALA A 726 28.38 40.60 10.25
CA ALA A 726 27.12 40.46 9.53
C ALA A 726 26.43 39.09 9.75
N GLU A 727 27.19 38.00 9.88
CA GLU A 727 26.61 36.67 10.16
C GLU A 727 26.12 36.55 11.60
N LEU A 728 26.78 37.22 12.55
CA LEU A 728 26.33 37.30 13.94
C LEU A 728 25.08 38.18 14.07
N ASP A 729 24.99 39.30 13.37
CA ASP A 729 23.80 40.15 13.36
C ASP A 729 22.57 39.41 12.78
N MET A 730 22.78 38.63 11.71
CA MET A 730 21.74 37.75 11.16
C MET A 730 21.32 36.67 12.16
N ALA A 731 22.26 36.05 12.88
CA ALA A 731 21.93 35.07 13.91
C ALA A 731 21.16 35.70 15.09
N LYS A 732 21.48 36.93 15.49
CA LYS A 732 20.76 37.69 16.52
C LYS A 732 19.31 37.98 16.13
N ASP A 733 19.06 38.38 14.89
CA ASP A 733 17.70 38.61 14.36
C ASP A 733 16.87 37.30 14.38
N LEU A 734 17.46 36.18 13.95
CA LEU A 734 16.81 34.88 13.97
C LEU A 734 16.45 34.42 15.40
N LEU A 735 17.37 34.58 16.36
CA LEU A 735 17.13 34.24 17.77
C LEU A 735 16.04 35.13 18.38
N SER A 736 16.06 36.43 18.10
CA SER A 736 15.04 37.37 18.58
C SER A 736 13.64 36.98 18.10
N LYS A 737 13.52 36.58 16.83
CA LYS A 737 12.26 36.06 16.25
C LYS A 737 11.84 34.73 16.88
N SER A 738 12.78 33.81 17.09
CA SER A 738 12.52 32.51 17.75
C SER A 738 11.98 32.72 19.17
N ILE A 739 12.64 33.56 19.97
CA ILE A 739 12.23 33.89 21.35
C ILE A 739 10.84 34.52 21.37
N SER A 740 10.57 35.48 20.48
CA SER A 740 9.27 36.16 20.40
C SER A 740 8.12 35.17 20.14
N VAL A 741 8.29 34.28 19.15
CA VAL A 741 7.28 33.27 18.80
C VAL A 741 7.10 32.24 19.92
N ALA A 742 8.19 31.68 20.44
CA ALA A 742 8.13 30.63 21.47
C ALA A 742 7.54 31.16 22.79
N ARG A 743 7.93 32.37 23.22
CA ARG A 743 7.37 33.01 24.42
C ARG A 743 5.91 33.42 24.23
N GLY A 744 5.53 33.88 23.04
CA GLY A 744 4.14 34.22 22.72
C GLY A 744 3.19 33.02 22.82
N ASN A 745 3.61 31.84 22.35
CA ASN A 745 2.84 30.61 22.52
C ASN A 745 2.81 30.14 23.97
N LEU A 746 3.95 30.18 24.66
CA LEU A 746 4.06 29.78 26.06
C LEU A 746 3.08 30.55 26.95
N VAL A 747 2.98 31.88 26.76
CA VAL A 747 2.02 32.73 27.50
C VAL A 747 0.56 32.40 27.17
N ARG A 748 0.26 32.03 25.91
CA ARG A 748 -1.11 31.62 25.50
C ARG A 748 -1.50 30.29 26.14
N SER A 749 -0.62 29.30 26.04
CA SER A 749 -0.74 27.94 26.58
C SER A 749 -1.04 27.94 28.10
N VAL A 750 -0.44 28.87 28.83
CA VAL A 750 -0.62 29.00 30.29
C VAL A 750 -1.91 29.74 30.67
N ARG A 751 -2.40 30.66 29.82
CA ARG A 751 -3.71 31.33 30.04
C ARG A 751 -4.88 30.38 29.81
N GLU A 752 -4.73 29.45 28.88
CA GLU A 752 -5.69 28.40 28.56
C GLU A 752 -5.46 27.21 29.50
N LYS A 753 -5.87 27.36 30.78
CA LYS A 753 -5.71 26.35 31.85
C LYS A 753 -6.17 24.95 31.39
N GLY A 754 -5.26 24.13 30.87
CA GLY A 754 -5.65 22.77 30.48
C GLY A 754 -4.70 21.89 29.68
N ASN A 755 -3.49 22.28 29.25
CA ASN A 755 -2.77 21.44 28.27
C ASN A 755 -1.30 21.08 28.56
N LYS A 756 -0.99 19.80 28.28
CA LYS A 756 0.33 19.14 28.30
C LYS A 756 1.32 19.66 27.23
N GLN A 757 1.02 20.75 26.52
CA GLN A 757 1.81 21.23 25.37
C GLN A 757 2.91 22.24 25.72
N SER A 758 2.99 22.72 26.97
CA SER A 758 3.95 23.74 27.40
C SER A 758 5.44 23.31 27.37
N TYR A 759 5.75 22.01 27.29
CA TYR A 759 7.14 21.52 27.33
C TYR A 759 8.00 21.97 26.14
N GLY A 760 7.49 21.83 24.91
CA GLY A 760 8.24 22.21 23.71
C GLY A 760 8.47 23.72 23.64
N GLU A 761 7.46 24.50 24.01
CA GLU A 761 7.48 25.96 24.06
C GLU A 761 8.50 26.47 25.08
N SER A 762 8.53 25.86 26.27
CA SER A 762 9.51 26.16 27.31
C SER A 762 10.93 25.79 26.86
N MET A 763 11.11 24.61 26.25
CA MET A 763 12.40 24.13 25.76
C MET A 763 13.00 25.06 24.71
N THR A 764 12.25 25.37 23.65
CA THR A 764 12.73 26.23 22.57
C THR A 764 13.05 27.64 23.09
N THR A 765 12.25 28.16 24.03
CA THR A 765 12.50 29.47 24.64
C THR A 765 13.82 29.50 25.42
N LEU A 766 14.06 28.49 26.26
CA LEU A 766 15.30 28.34 27.03
C LEU A 766 16.52 28.19 26.11
N GLN A 767 16.43 27.31 25.11
CA GLN A 767 17.51 27.08 24.16
C GLN A 767 17.85 28.30 23.30
N SER A 768 16.85 29.11 22.94
CA SER A 768 17.07 30.35 22.17
C SER A 768 17.67 31.48 23.01
N LEU A 769 17.28 31.61 24.27
CA LEU A 769 17.88 32.58 25.19
C LEU A 769 19.33 32.20 25.53
N ASP A 770 19.61 30.91 25.71
CA ASP A 770 20.98 30.40 25.90
C ASP A 770 21.85 30.68 24.67
N ALA A 771 21.35 30.35 23.48
CA ALA A 771 22.06 30.62 22.23
C ALA A 771 22.31 32.14 22.01
N LEU A 772 21.37 32.99 22.42
CA LEU A 772 21.55 34.46 22.35
C LEU A 772 22.66 34.93 23.29
N SER A 773 22.74 34.37 24.49
CA SER A 773 23.84 34.65 25.42
C SER A 773 25.19 34.24 24.84
N LEU A 774 25.29 33.02 24.29
CA LEU A 774 26.52 32.53 23.65
C LEU A 774 26.93 33.40 22.45
N LEU A 775 25.97 33.90 21.67
CA LEU A 775 26.21 34.81 20.56
C LEU A 775 26.80 36.14 21.04
N GLU A 776 26.21 36.76 22.06
CA GLU A 776 26.68 38.05 22.59
C GLU A 776 28.05 37.93 23.24
N MET A 777 28.33 36.86 24.00
CA MET A 777 29.67 36.59 24.54
C MET A 777 30.71 36.52 23.43
N LYS A 778 30.42 35.79 22.35
CA LYS A 778 31.32 35.65 21.20
C LYS A 778 31.48 36.96 20.40
N ARG A 779 30.44 37.77 20.30
CA ARG A 779 30.52 39.09 19.66
C ARG A 779 31.47 40.01 20.43
N LEU A 780 31.39 39.99 21.77
CA LEU A 780 32.29 40.74 22.65
C LEU A 780 33.76 40.31 22.50
N GLU A 781 34.02 39.01 22.33
CA GLU A 781 35.37 38.49 22.06
C GLU A 781 35.96 38.97 20.73
N LEU A 782 35.12 39.22 19.71
CA LEU A 782 35.54 39.62 18.35
C LEU A 782 35.73 41.13 18.18
N GLU A 783 35.15 41.97 19.04
CA GLU A 783 35.19 43.45 18.95
C GLU A 783 36.41 44.11 19.62
N ASP A 784 37.51 43.39 19.81
CA ASP A 784 38.69 43.73 20.61
C ASP A 784 38.98 45.25 20.87
N SER A 785 38.82 45.65 22.14
CA SER A 785 39.74 46.55 22.88
C SER A 785 39.64 48.09 22.86
N LYS A 786 38.55 48.81 22.48
CA LYS A 786 38.58 50.30 22.56
C LYS A 786 37.39 51.12 23.08
N LYS A 787 36.37 50.56 23.72
CA LYS A 787 35.43 51.38 24.52
C LYS A 787 35.04 50.72 25.83
N GLN A 788 35.55 51.29 26.92
CA GLN A 788 34.98 51.20 28.25
C GLN A 788 33.55 51.78 28.21
N ASP A 789 32.56 50.90 28.10
CA ASP A 789 31.18 51.14 28.56
C ASP A 789 30.63 49.78 29.05
N PRO A 790 29.66 49.76 29.99
CA PRO A 790 29.57 48.73 31.00
C PRO A 790 28.97 47.42 30.49
N TYR A 791 29.85 46.44 30.32
CA TYR A 791 29.73 45.01 30.66
C TYR A 791 28.38 44.33 30.47
N ASN A 792 28.35 43.30 29.62
CA ASN A 792 27.56 42.08 29.82
C ASN A 792 26.01 42.17 29.93
N SER A 793 25.39 43.35 29.80
CA SER A 793 23.97 43.50 30.16
C SER A 793 23.01 42.70 29.28
N GLU A 794 23.27 42.53 27.98
CA GLU A 794 22.38 41.77 27.09
C GLU A 794 22.53 40.25 27.26
N ALA A 795 23.77 39.74 27.39
CA ALA A 795 24.03 38.32 27.66
C ALA A 795 23.51 37.92 29.06
N GLU A 796 23.76 38.76 30.07
CA GLU A 796 23.23 38.57 31.41
C GLU A 796 21.70 38.68 31.43
N SER A 797 21.11 39.64 30.70
CA SER A 797 19.66 39.80 30.57
C SER A 797 18.99 38.59 29.91
N ALA A 798 19.60 38.02 28.86
CA ALA A 798 19.10 36.81 28.21
C ALA A 798 19.07 35.61 29.18
N LEU A 799 20.17 35.37 29.91
CA LEU A 799 20.27 34.28 30.90
C LEU A 799 19.37 34.51 32.13
N ARG A 800 19.22 35.75 32.60
CA ARG A 800 18.22 36.09 33.63
C ARG A 800 16.80 35.91 33.11
N GLY A 801 16.57 36.12 31.81
CA GLY A 801 15.36 35.76 31.10
C GLY A 801 15.04 34.26 31.23
N CYS A 802 16.04 33.38 31.10
CA CYS A 802 15.87 31.93 31.30
C CYS A 802 15.36 31.61 32.71
N ILE A 803 15.90 32.27 33.73
CA ILE A 803 15.47 32.12 35.13
C ILE A 803 14.03 32.59 35.31
N SER A 804 13.66 33.74 34.73
CA SER A 804 12.30 34.24 34.78
C SER A 804 11.33 33.25 34.14
N VAL A 805 11.63 32.77 32.93
CA VAL A 805 10.78 31.81 32.19
C VAL A 805 10.64 30.52 33.01
N TYR A 806 11.73 29.94 33.48
CA TYR A 806 11.66 28.71 34.27
C TYR A 806 10.85 28.88 35.57
N LYS A 807 11.09 29.97 36.33
CA LYS A 807 10.38 30.23 37.59
C LYS A 807 8.90 30.59 37.42
N GLU A 808 8.54 31.25 36.32
CA GLU A 808 7.14 31.59 36.00
C GLU A 808 6.29 30.33 35.80
N PHE A 809 6.89 29.20 35.37
CA PHE A 809 6.14 28.00 34.95
C PHE A 809 6.40 26.72 35.77
N VAL A 810 7.38 26.70 36.69
CA VAL A 810 7.60 25.57 37.65
C VAL A 810 6.49 25.44 38.71
N ASN A 811 5.64 26.45 38.87
CA ASN A 811 4.49 26.38 39.80
C ASN A 811 3.38 25.41 39.34
N GLU A 812 3.42 24.93 38.09
CA GLU A 812 2.55 23.84 37.62
C GLU A 812 3.23 22.48 37.83
N LYS A 813 2.58 21.60 38.61
CA LYS A 813 3.07 20.24 38.93
C LYS A 813 3.60 19.44 37.73
N SER A 814 3.11 19.70 36.51
CA SER A 814 3.49 18.95 35.31
C SER A 814 4.91 19.27 34.82
N LEU A 815 5.29 20.55 34.67
CA LEU A 815 6.61 20.97 34.17
C LEU A 815 7.75 20.62 35.14
N SER A 816 7.44 20.57 36.43
CA SER A 816 8.37 20.15 37.48
C SER A 816 8.88 18.70 37.30
N ASP A 817 8.23 17.89 36.46
CA ASP A 817 8.57 16.49 36.27
C ASP A 817 9.36 16.17 34.99
N ALA A 818 9.59 17.16 34.09
CA ALA A 818 10.30 16.95 32.83
C ALA A 818 11.83 17.08 32.95
N PRO A 819 12.61 15.99 32.74
CA PRO A 819 14.06 16.01 32.87
C PRO A 819 14.73 16.91 31.83
N GLY A 820 14.26 16.93 30.58
CA GLY A 820 14.90 17.70 29.51
C GLY A 820 14.87 19.22 29.75
N VAL A 821 13.73 19.76 30.19
CA VAL A 821 13.60 21.19 30.50
C VAL A 821 14.50 21.57 31.68
N LYS A 822 14.66 20.66 32.65
CA LYS A 822 15.60 20.84 33.76
C LYS A 822 17.06 20.83 33.31
N SER A 823 17.41 19.97 32.35
CA SER A 823 18.77 19.93 31.79
C SER A 823 19.12 21.24 31.06
N GLU A 824 18.22 21.75 30.22
CA GLU A 824 18.44 23.05 29.55
C GLU A 824 18.48 24.23 30.53
N TYR A 825 17.61 24.20 31.55
CA TYR A 825 17.65 25.19 32.61
C TYR A 825 18.96 25.16 33.39
N LEU A 826 19.46 23.95 33.69
CA LEU A 826 20.75 23.74 34.35
C LEU A 826 21.91 24.28 33.51
N LEU A 827 21.88 24.10 32.18
CA LEU A 827 22.87 24.67 31.27
C LEU A 827 22.87 26.20 31.33
N CYS A 828 21.69 26.84 31.24
CA CYS A 828 21.56 28.29 31.36
C CYS A 828 22.12 28.82 32.69
N LEU A 829 21.87 28.11 33.80
CA LEU A 829 22.38 28.48 35.11
C LEU A 829 23.91 28.38 35.17
N LYS A 830 24.51 27.34 34.57
CA LYS A 830 25.96 27.16 34.50
C LYS A 830 26.61 28.28 33.70
N HIS A 831 26.10 28.59 32.51
CA HIS A 831 26.60 29.71 31.69
C HIS A 831 26.48 31.06 32.41
N LEU A 832 25.41 31.29 33.19
CA LEU A 832 25.28 32.52 33.99
C LEU A 832 26.29 32.58 35.12
N VAL A 833 26.58 31.46 35.78
CA VAL A 833 27.61 31.38 36.82
C VAL A 833 28.99 31.65 36.21
N ASP A 834 29.30 31.10 35.04
CA ASP A 834 30.57 31.31 34.36
C ASP A 834 30.75 32.79 33.97
N LEU A 835 29.74 33.40 33.35
CA LEU A 835 29.73 34.83 32.97
C LEU A 835 29.96 35.77 34.18
N LEU A 836 29.27 35.51 35.29
CA LEU A 836 29.40 36.29 36.52
C LEU A 836 30.70 36.02 37.27
N SER A 837 31.34 34.86 37.04
CA SER A 837 32.62 34.49 37.64
C SER A 837 33.78 35.19 36.91
N ASP A 838 33.73 35.33 35.59
CA ASP A 838 34.75 36.01 34.79
C ASP A 838 34.76 37.54 35.04
N ASN A 839 33.58 38.15 35.20
CA ASN A 839 33.41 39.57 35.57
C ASN A 839 34.05 39.96 36.92
N ARG A 840 34.37 38.98 37.79
CA ARG A 840 34.95 39.23 39.13
C ARG A 840 36.41 39.62 39.13
N THR A 841 37.12 39.43 38.03
CA THR A 841 38.50 39.94 37.94
C THR A 841 38.54 41.47 38.02
N MET A 842 37.39 42.17 37.95
CA MET A 842 37.31 43.64 37.91
C MET A 842 36.46 44.34 39.00
N SER A 843 35.71 43.64 39.88
CA SER A 843 34.81 44.31 40.85
C SER A 843 34.66 43.57 42.21
N LYS A 844 34.90 44.27 43.32
CA LYS A 844 34.81 43.79 44.73
C LYS A 844 33.50 44.19 45.41
N ASP A 845 32.34 43.76 44.91
CA ASP A 845 31.04 44.04 45.55
C ASP A 845 30.51 42.84 46.38
N ARG A 846 30.00 43.10 47.59
CA ARG A 846 29.42 42.09 48.50
C ARG A 846 28.03 41.62 48.05
N SER A 847 27.27 42.47 47.36
CA SER A 847 25.92 42.15 46.81
C SER A 847 25.98 41.06 45.73
N SER A 848 26.95 41.18 44.81
CA SER A 848 27.21 40.19 43.75
C SER A 848 27.65 38.81 44.27
N ASN A 849 28.22 38.76 45.48
CA ASN A 849 28.61 37.51 46.12
C ASN A 849 27.43 36.67 46.63
N ALA A 850 26.40 37.31 47.19
CA ALA A 850 25.19 36.62 47.63
C ALA A 850 24.41 36.05 46.44
N ALA A 851 24.22 36.84 45.37
CA ALA A 851 23.51 36.42 44.18
C ALA A 851 24.19 35.24 43.43
N LEU A 852 25.53 35.20 43.39
CA LEU A 852 26.25 34.07 42.80
C LEU A 852 26.11 32.79 43.64
N GLN A 853 26.10 32.93 44.97
CA GLN A 853 25.92 31.80 45.86
C GLN A 853 24.51 31.19 45.71
N GLU A 854 23.48 32.03 45.60
CA GLU A 854 22.10 31.60 45.32
C GLU A 854 22.00 30.80 44.01
N LEU A 855 22.70 31.23 42.94
CA LEU A 855 22.73 30.50 41.67
C LEU A 855 23.44 29.14 41.79
N LYS A 856 24.53 29.06 42.54
CA LYS A 856 25.25 27.79 42.80
C LYS A 856 24.40 26.82 43.62
N ASP A 857 23.59 27.32 44.54
CA ASP A 857 22.69 26.51 45.34
C ASP A 857 21.47 26.03 44.52
N GLU A 858 20.99 26.85 43.58
CA GLU A 858 19.99 26.47 42.58
C GLU A 858 20.50 25.35 41.65
N ILE A 859 21.72 25.46 41.12
CA ILE A 859 22.36 24.39 40.32
C ILE A 859 22.36 23.05 41.08
N LYS A 860 22.81 23.05 42.34
CA LYS A 860 22.82 21.84 43.17
C LYS A 860 21.43 21.25 43.37
N ARG A 861 20.40 22.09 43.57
CA ARG A 861 19.01 21.62 43.70
C ARG A 861 18.56 20.88 42.45
N VAL A 862 18.73 21.50 41.27
CA VAL A 862 18.30 20.93 40.00
C VAL A 862 19.08 19.65 39.68
N GLU A 863 20.39 19.59 39.96
CA GLU A 863 21.21 18.39 39.78
C GLU A 863 20.74 17.21 40.65
N VAL A 864 20.36 17.47 41.91
CA VAL A 864 19.82 16.44 42.81
C VAL A 864 18.45 15.93 42.34
N GLU A 865 17.60 16.81 41.81
CA GLU A 865 16.29 16.42 41.26
C GLU A 865 16.42 15.54 40.02
N LEU A 866 17.42 15.81 39.16
CA LEU A 866 17.76 14.97 38.01
C LEU A 866 18.31 13.61 38.47
N TRP A 867 19.17 13.58 39.49
CA TRP A 867 19.76 12.35 40.03
C TRP A 867 18.75 11.42 40.72
N LYS A 868 17.80 11.95 41.49
CA LYS A 868 16.78 11.15 42.21
C LYS A 868 15.88 10.33 41.29
N LYS A 869 15.71 10.72 40.02
CA LYS A 869 14.95 9.95 39.03
C LYS A 869 15.80 8.93 38.25
N GLY A 870 17.12 9.12 38.14
CA GLY A 870 18.03 8.16 37.52
C GLY A 870 18.28 6.89 38.34
N GLY A 871 18.01 6.92 39.65
CA GLY A 871 18.21 5.79 40.58
C GLY A 871 17.18 4.66 40.54
N ARG A 872 16.16 4.72 39.68
CA ARG A 872 15.28 3.57 39.37
C ARG A 872 15.78 2.84 38.11
N ARG A 873 17.03 2.39 38.14
CA ARG A 873 17.56 1.35 37.26
C ARG A 873 18.27 0.33 38.15
N SER A 874 17.51 -0.69 38.55
CA SER A 874 17.99 -1.98 39.04
C SER A 874 17.23 -3.06 38.30
#